data_AF-A0A4S4LXH1-F1
#
_entry.id   AF-A0A4S4LXH1-F1
#
_cell.length_a   1.000
_cell.length_b   1.000
_cell.length_c   1.000
_cell.angle_alpha   90.00
_cell.angle_beta   90.00
_cell.angle_gamma   90.00
#
_symmetry.space_group_name_H-M   'P 1'
#
loop_
_entity.id
_entity.type
_entity.pdbx_description
1 polymer ?
#
loop_
_entity_poly.entity_id
_entity_poly.type
_entity_poly.pdbx_seq_one_letter_code
_entity_poly.pdbx_strand_id
1 'polypeptide(L)'
;MSYYYSTTSLQLCLAAFAFVLYKLCRFLIQNPLHELDGPPTTRLLGGHMSLVLDPGRSPHAHEHFAREYGRNVRIKGIHPWDVRLLPMDPISVAHVLKNSMVYEKPCTKRQRRVTTPAFSVQNMRALVPLVFSKGEELKDRWTEMIDARTDTEETEEARRTIVLDACHWISRATFDVIGLAGFDYQFNAIQNESNELFCAYKDMFEVAISQGQSLNLTHNLLLYAKAKRPSVALRADWCKKKKVKIEEGMRNGKPYEGKDLLTLLLKSNAATDLPSEQRISDDDILHNINTFMFAGSDTTSLALTWTLLLLAKYPDLQTRLRHELLAIRPLGPHATLTVEEIESLYAVLSALPFLDNICRESLRLIPPVHSSLRVAIKDDVVPVSEPFVVEALNLDKVIWGADAWQFNPDRWDNLPEAAAALPGLYSNMLTFSAGPRSCIGQRFSMIEMKTFLYILLTNFVFEESGEKVVKANVFHRRRLTLIMGSAPSKPAQPVTAELNEKYQSRPTLAAGDGGSQEVIAHAPLSADGSLALASVSAWEAAAAVDAKTQLARTILVHSDIRSALLRREAMIKDTHVFNTELDFKTGPVTNQKSSGRCWLFATTNVLRYQVMKKLNLKEFQLSQNYLFFWDKLNKSNYYLELSIQHAETPLDDRLISHLSGDLISDGGQWDMVVNLLETYGMVPQPVYPESTHSSLSSPLNSLLKTKLREHSLVLRKLSAALRSSSTLSESEIVAMLRSKKEELLKEVYTVMSATLGVPPHPDAKFVWDYYDKDGKAGTWEGTAREFYKSFANKQYPVSDSFSLIHDPRNPYSKLYTVDKLGNVWSGRPVLYVNTEIENLKDAIVKMLKAGQPVFFGCDVGKFSENQSGIMDTDLYGYENAFDISLSLTKAERLQTMESAMTHAMVISGVHLDPKTSKPVRYKVENSWGETSGDKGYFVMTDRWFEQFVYQVVVHKALAPKDLVKVFEGDEKTVLPPWDPMGSLA
;
A
#
# COMPACT_ATOMS: atom_id res chain seq x y z
N MET A 1 -28.97 36.27 53.66
CA MET A 1 -28.60 35.88 52.28
C MET A 1 -27.66 34.67 52.18
N SER A 2 -26.87 34.30 53.19
CA SER A 2 -25.92 33.16 53.06
C SER A 2 -26.56 31.75 53.11
N TYR A 3 -27.75 31.60 53.72
CA TYR A 3 -28.40 30.29 53.88
C TYR A 3 -29.10 29.77 52.60
N TYR A 4 -29.49 30.66 51.67
CA TYR A 4 -30.22 30.30 50.45
C TYR A 4 -29.30 29.83 49.30
N TYR A 5 -28.01 30.17 49.33
CA TYR A 5 -27.03 29.72 48.33
C TYR A 5 -26.46 28.32 48.63
N SER A 6 -26.50 27.88 49.89
CA SER A 6 -26.01 26.55 50.30
C SER A 6 -26.95 25.41 49.85
N THR A 7 -28.26 25.61 50.01
CA THR A 7 -29.28 24.60 49.67
C THR A 7 -29.43 24.39 48.17
N THR A 8 -29.33 25.44 47.37
CA THR A 8 -29.37 25.39 45.90
C THR A 8 -28.13 24.70 45.31
N SER A 9 -26.95 24.91 45.90
CA SER A 9 -25.71 24.24 45.50
C SER A 9 -25.75 22.73 45.79
N LEU A 10 -26.31 22.34 46.95
CA LEU A 10 -26.46 20.93 47.33
C LEU A 10 -27.48 20.20 46.44
N GLN A 11 -28.58 20.87 46.08
CA GLN A 11 -29.59 20.33 45.14
C GLN A 11 -29.03 20.17 43.73
N LEU A 12 -28.21 21.10 43.25
CA LEU A 12 -27.52 20.97 41.96
C LEU A 12 -26.50 19.82 41.97
N CYS A 13 -25.75 19.64 43.05
CA CYS A 13 -24.84 18.50 43.21
C CYS A 13 -25.58 17.16 43.27
N LEU A 14 -26.72 17.10 43.98
CA LEU A 14 -27.57 15.90 44.05
C LEU A 14 -28.23 15.59 42.70
N ALA A 15 -28.70 16.61 41.97
CA ALA A 15 -29.27 16.45 40.64
C ALA A 15 -28.19 16.02 39.63
N ALA A 16 -26.99 16.60 39.70
CA ALA A 16 -25.86 16.17 38.88
C ALA A 16 -25.44 14.73 39.22
N PHE A 17 -25.39 14.36 40.50
CA PHE A 17 -25.09 12.99 40.92
C PHE A 17 -26.17 12.00 40.47
N ALA A 18 -27.45 12.35 40.60
CA ALA A 18 -28.57 11.54 40.13
C ALA A 18 -28.58 11.43 38.59
N PHE A 19 -28.22 12.50 37.87
CA PHE A 19 -28.08 12.47 36.41
C PHE A 19 -26.90 11.64 35.96
N VAL A 20 -25.76 11.73 36.64
CA VAL A 20 -24.59 10.86 36.41
C VAL A 20 -24.95 9.42 36.70
N LEU A 21 -25.63 9.12 37.82
CA LEU A 21 -26.09 7.78 38.18
C LEU A 21 -27.11 7.23 37.18
N TYR A 22 -28.06 8.05 36.73
CA TYR A 22 -29.01 7.71 35.66
C TYR A 22 -28.30 7.42 34.34
N LYS A 23 -27.34 8.26 33.94
CA LYS A 23 -26.50 8.05 32.73
C LYS A 23 -25.67 6.78 32.87
N LEU A 24 -25.13 6.49 34.05
CA LEU A 24 -24.38 5.26 34.33
C LEU A 24 -25.29 4.03 34.23
N CYS A 25 -26.43 4.02 34.93
CA CYS A 25 -27.40 2.93 34.88
C CYS A 25 -27.94 2.71 33.46
N ARG A 26 -28.23 3.79 32.71
CA ARG A 26 -28.68 3.70 31.32
C ARG A 26 -27.58 3.16 30.39
N PHE A 27 -26.34 3.61 30.56
CA PHE A 27 -25.19 3.09 29.80
C PHE A 27 -24.94 1.60 30.07
N LEU A 28 -25.17 1.16 31.32
CA LEU A 28 -25.02 -0.24 31.72
C LEU A 28 -26.17 -1.15 31.24
N ILE A 29 -27.39 -0.63 31.10
CA ILE A 29 -28.57 -1.39 30.67
C ILE A 29 -28.72 -1.40 29.15
N GLN A 30 -28.31 -0.34 28.44
CA GLN A 30 -28.47 -0.18 26.99
C GLN A 30 -27.21 -0.55 26.19
N ASN A 31 -26.37 -1.47 26.68
CA ASN A 31 -25.23 -1.93 25.90
C ASN A 31 -25.70 -2.96 24.84
N PRO A 32 -25.64 -2.64 23.54
CA PRO A 32 -26.13 -3.52 22.47
C PRO A 32 -25.37 -4.85 22.41
N LEU A 33 -24.17 -4.93 22.99
CA LEU A 33 -23.45 -6.19 23.11
C LEU A 33 -24.19 -7.21 23.97
N HIS A 34 -25.16 -6.81 24.80
CA HIS A 34 -26.01 -7.75 25.53
C HIS A 34 -26.91 -8.60 24.62
N GLU A 35 -27.15 -8.17 23.38
CA GLU A 35 -27.94 -8.91 22.40
C GLU A 35 -27.13 -10.04 21.72
N LEU A 36 -25.81 -10.07 21.92
CA LEU A 36 -24.94 -11.13 21.42
C LEU A 36 -24.84 -12.31 22.39
N ASP A 37 -24.83 -13.51 21.82
CA ASP A 37 -24.61 -14.75 22.55
C ASP A 37 -23.18 -14.83 23.09
N GLY A 38 -23.03 -15.53 24.22
CA GLY A 38 -21.73 -15.76 24.82
C GLY A 38 -21.78 -16.59 26.10
N PRO A 39 -20.62 -17.09 26.53
CA PRO A 39 -20.53 -18.07 27.62
C PRO A 39 -21.10 -17.52 28.95
N PRO A 40 -21.76 -18.37 29.75
CA PRO A 40 -22.33 -17.97 31.03
C PRO A 40 -21.24 -17.71 32.08
N THR A 41 -21.42 -16.68 32.90
CA THR A 41 -20.48 -16.36 33.99
C THR A 41 -20.89 -17.05 35.29
N THR A 42 -20.05 -17.93 35.82
CA THR A 42 -20.34 -18.73 37.03
C THR A 42 -20.15 -17.99 38.36
N ARG A 43 -19.62 -16.74 38.36
CA ARG A 43 -19.39 -15.91 39.57
C ARG A 43 -19.67 -14.42 39.31
N LEU A 44 -20.15 -13.69 40.33
CA LEU A 44 -20.46 -12.26 40.25
C LEU A 44 -19.25 -11.40 39.82
N LEU A 45 -18.05 -11.79 40.26
CA LEU A 45 -16.75 -11.18 39.92
C LEU A 45 -15.92 -12.00 38.89
N GLY A 46 -16.52 -13.04 38.29
CA GLY A 46 -15.85 -13.85 37.26
C GLY A 46 -15.91 -13.19 35.88
N GLY A 47 -14.82 -13.26 35.13
CA GLY A 47 -14.69 -12.79 33.75
C GLY A 47 -13.98 -13.81 32.85
N HIS A 48 -14.09 -13.66 31.53
CA HIS A 48 -13.59 -14.58 30.52
C HIS A 48 -12.15 -14.25 30.05
N MET A 49 -11.55 -13.18 30.57
CA MET A 49 -10.22 -12.72 30.12
C MET A 49 -9.12 -13.76 30.29
N SER A 50 -9.18 -14.61 31.31
CA SER A 50 -8.20 -15.69 31.50
C SER A 50 -8.36 -16.85 30.51
N LEU A 51 -9.54 -17.02 29.90
CA LEU A 51 -9.76 -18.01 28.83
C LEU A 51 -9.27 -17.48 27.49
N VAL A 52 -9.45 -16.18 27.23
CA VAL A 52 -9.15 -15.55 25.94
C VAL A 52 -7.70 -15.04 25.85
N LEU A 53 -7.07 -14.69 26.99
CA LEU A 53 -5.71 -14.16 27.02
C LEU A 53 -4.65 -15.18 27.41
N ASP A 54 -5.00 -16.39 27.85
CA ASP A 54 -4.02 -17.43 28.17
C ASP A 54 -3.73 -18.26 26.91
N PRO A 55 -2.52 -18.21 26.31
CA PRO A 55 -2.22 -18.94 25.07
C PRO A 55 -2.32 -20.46 25.18
N GLY A 56 -2.29 -21.01 26.41
CA GLY A 56 -2.52 -22.43 26.65
C GLY A 56 -3.99 -22.84 26.63
N ARG A 57 -4.91 -21.87 26.76
CA ARG A 57 -6.37 -22.08 26.86
C ARG A 57 -7.14 -21.44 25.72
N SER A 58 -6.65 -20.33 25.18
CA SER A 58 -7.32 -19.51 24.16
C SER A 58 -7.65 -20.28 22.90
N PRO A 59 -6.83 -21.19 22.34
CA PRO A 59 -7.20 -21.91 21.12
C PRO A 59 -8.44 -22.80 21.33
N HIS A 60 -8.48 -23.51 22.46
CA HIS A 60 -9.62 -24.36 22.83
C HIS A 60 -10.86 -23.52 23.17
N ALA A 61 -10.68 -22.40 23.87
CA ALA A 61 -11.77 -21.48 24.17
C ALA A 61 -12.36 -20.86 22.90
N HIS A 62 -11.54 -20.44 21.95
CA HIS A 62 -11.99 -19.90 20.67
C HIS A 62 -12.72 -20.96 19.83
N GLU A 63 -12.20 -22.18 19.71
CA GLU A 63 -12.86 -23.29 18.99
C GLU A 63 -14.21 -23.62 19.63
N HIS A 64 -14.26 -23.69 20.96
CA HIS A 64 -15.50 -23.93 21.71
C HIS A 64 -16.51 -22.79 21.55
N PHE A 65 -16.08 -21.54 21.70
CA PHE A 65 -16.95 -20.37 21.56
C PHE A 65 -17.49 -20.24 20.13
N ALA A 66 -16.64 -20.45 19.13
CA ALA A 66 -17.02 -20.42 17.72
C ALA A 66 -18.09 -21.49 17.42
N ARG A 67 -17.95 -22.68 18.01
CA ARG A 67 -18.89 -23.79 17.82
C ARG A 67 -20.23 -23.58 18.53
N GLU A 68 -20.23 -23.01 19.73
CA GLU A 68 -21.42 -22.93 20.58
C GLU A 68 -22.17 -21.60 20.50
N TYR A 69 -21.47 -20.49 20.32
CA TYR A 69 -22.04 -19.12 20.37
C TYR A 69 -21.83 -18.34 19.05
N GLY A 70 -21.32 -19.01 18.01
CA GLY A 70 -20.94 -18.36 16.75
C GLY A 70 -19.63 -17.57 16.85
N ARG A 71 -19.28 -16.84 15.79
CA ARG A 71 -17.96 -16.20 15.67
C ARG A 71 -17.92 -14.71 15.98
N ASN A 72 -18.98 -14.15 16.56
CA ASN A 72 -18.94 -12.82 17.17
C ASN A 72 -19.51 -12.92 18.57
N VAL A 73 -18.61 -13.17 19.53
CA VAL A 73 -19.01 -13.63 20.86
C VAL A 73 -18.92 -12.51 21.88
N ARG A 74 -19.96 -12.39 22.70
CA ARG A 74 -19.93 -11.52 23.87
C ARG A 74 -19.07 -12.15 24.96
N ILE A 75 -18.01 -11.45 25.37
CA ILE A 75 -17.18 -11.84 26.51
C ILE A 75 -17.22 -10.80 27.63
N LYS A 76 -16.98 -11.25 28.86
CA LYS A 76 -16.93 -10.41 30.05
C LYS A 76 -15.48 -10.16 30.45
N GLY A 77 -15.15 -8.90 30.62
CA GLY A 77 -13.84 -8.41 31.03
C GLY A 77 -13.60 -8.53 32.54
N ILE A 78 -12.86 -7.58 33.10
CA ILE A 78 -12.34 -7.67 34.49
C ILE A 78 -13.43 -7.35 35.53
N HIS A 79 -14.43 -6.55 35.16
CA HIS A 79 -15.49 -6.09 36.04
C HIS A 79 -16.88 -6.55 35.58
N PRO A 80 -17.90 -6.57 36.47
CA PRO A 80 -19.25 -7.02 36.14
C PRO A 80 -19.88 -6.34 34.92
N TRP A 81 -19.47 -5.10 34.66
CA TRP A 81 -20.00 -4.19 33.65
C TRP A 81 -19.08 -4.04 32.41
N ASP A 82 -17.96 -4.75 32.40
CA ASP A 82 -16.99 -4.73 31.30
C ASP A 82 -17.41 -5.76 30.24
N VAL A 83 -18.38 -5.41 29.38
CA VAL A 83 -18.86 -6.28 28.30
C VAL A 83 -18.09 -5.95 27.02
N ARG A 84 -17.53 -6.97 26.37
CA ARG A 84 -16.66 -6.82 25.19
C ARG A 84 -17.11 -7.72 24.06
N LEU A 85 -16.90 -7.24 22.84
CA LEU A 85 -17.00 -8.04 21.63
C LEU A 85 -15.68 -8.79 21.40
N LEU A 86 -15.75 -10.10 21.21
CA LEU A 86 -14.66 -10.92 20.68
C LEU A 86 -14.98 -11.25 19.21
N PRO A 87 -14.54 -10.41 18.26
CA PRO A 87 -14.82 -10.66 16.85
C PRO A 87 -13.89 -11.75 16.32
N MET A 88 -14.50 -12.83 15.85
CA MET A 88 -13.88 -14.00 15.23
C MET A 88 -14.21 -14.12 13.76
N ASP A 89 -14.52 -13.00 13.12
CA ASP A 89 -14.93 -12.84 11.73
C ASP A 89 -13.94 -11.98 10.92
N PRO A 90 -13.61 -12.34 9.66
CA PRO A 90 -12.61 -11.69 8.81
C PRO A 90 -12.92 -10.23 8.58
N ILE A 91 -14.20 -10.01 8.30
CA ILE A 91 -14.73 -8.77 7.79
C ILE A 91 -14.87 -7.85 8.99
N SER A 92 -15.31 -8.38 10.13
CA SER A 92 -15.31 -7.69 11.42
C SER A 92 -13.89 -7.27 11.84
N VAL A 93 -12.91 -8.20 11.79
CA VAL A 93 -11.51 -7.90 12.14
C VAL A 93 -10.91 -6.91 11.15
N ALA A 94 -11.10 -7.11 9.85
CA ALA A 94 -10.60 -6.21 8.81
C ALA A 94 -11.26 -4.83 8.91
N HIS A 95 -12.57 -4.75 9.20
CA HIS A 95 -13.29 -3.50 9.41
C HIS A 95 -12.72 -2.74 10.60
N VAL A 96 -12.55 -3.41 11.75
CA VAL A 96 -11.96 -2.81 12.95
C VAL A 96 -10.52 -2.34 12.71
N LEU A 97 -9.72 -3.11 11.96
CA LEU A 97 -8.32 -2.77 11.68
C LEU A 97 -8.16 -1.69 10.58
N LYS A 98 -9.04 -1.66 9.56
CA LYS A 98 -9.05 -0.65 8.49
C LYS A 98 -9.62 0.68 8.97
N ASN A 99 -10.64 0.66 9.83
CA ASN A 99 -11.26 1.87 10.39
C ASN A 99 -10.52 2.32 11.66
N SER A 100 -9.21 2.51 11.55
CA SER A 100 -8.33 2.84 12.67
C SER A 100 -8.62 4.19 13.35
N MET A 101 -9.42 5.05 12.70
CA MET A 101 -9.91 6.33 13.20
C MET A 101 -11.22 6.20 13.98
N VAL A 102 -11.85 5.03 13.95
CA VAL A 102 -13.07 4.70 14.70
C VAL A 102 -12.73 3.78 15.86
N TYR A 103 -11.84 2.81 15.62
CA TYR A 103 -11.37 1.85 16.61
C TYR A 103 -9.94 2.18 17.03
N GLU A 104 -9.80 2.99 18.08
CA GLU A 104 -8.51 3.43 18.59
C GLU A 104 -7.94 2.45 19.61
N LYS A 105 -6.59 2.36 19.67
CA LYS A 105 -5.94 1.92 20.90
C LYS A 105 -6.08 3.05 21.92
N PRO A 106 -6.23 2.77 23.22
CA PRO A 106 -6.04 3.79 24.23
C PRO A 106 -4.61 4.34 24.08
N CYS A 107 -4.51 5.57 23.57
CA CYS A 107 -3.29 6.30 23.17
C CYS A 107 -2.84 6.20 21.69
N THR A 108 -2.60 7.40 21.13
CA THR A 108 -1.72 7.79 20.01
C THR A 108 -2.26 7.89 18.57
N LYS A 109 -2.63 9.13 18.18
CA LYS A 109 -2.91 9.60 16.80
C LYS A 109 -1.72 10.22 16.05
N ARG A 110 -0.75 10.80 16.77
CA ARG A 110 0.28 11.69 16.17
C ARG A 110 1.60 11.00 15.76
N GLN A 111 1.81 9.74 16.11
CA GLN A 111 3.17 9.15 16.11
C GLN A 111 3.66 8.61 14.75
N ARG A 112 2.79 8.01 13.91
CA ARG A 112 3.24 7.29 12.68
C ARG A 112 3.83 8.17 11.58
N ARG A 113 3.29 9.36 11.35
CA ARG A 113 3.78 10.26 10.27
C ARG A 113 5.24 10.65 10.49
N VAL A 114 5.64 10.81 11.75
CA VAL A 114 6.98 11.23 12.15
C VAL A 114 7.95 10.04 12.25
N THR A 115 7.47 8.85 12.62
CA THR A 115 8.33 7.68 12.87
C THR A 115 8.56 6.81 11.63
N THR A 116 7.68 6.85 10.63
CA THR A 116 7.78 6.01 9.41
C THR A 116 9.11 6.16 8.65
N PRO A 117 9.68 7.37 8.47
CA PRO A 117 10.98 7.52 7.80
C PRO A 117 12.13 6.77 8.49
N ALA A 118 12.08 6.64 9.82
CA ALA A 118 13.09 5.93 10.60
C ALA A 118 13.08 4.41 10.34
N PHE A 119 11.95 3.85 9.92
CA PHE A 119 11.77 2.42 9.60
C PHE A 119 11.80 2.14 8.08
N SER A 120 12.39 3.03 7.29
CA SER A 120 12.60 2.83 5.84
C SER A 120 13.56 1.66 5.55
N VAL A 121 13.48 1.06 4.34
CA VAL A 121 14.37 -0.05 3.94
C VAL A 121 15.83 0.31 4.13
N GLN A 122 16.22 1.51 3.70
CA GLN A 122 17.60 1.99 3.77
C GLN A 122 18.09 2.13 5.21
N ASN A 123 17.26 2.68 6.10
CA ASN A 123 17.61 2.82 7.51
C ASN A 123 17.67 1.46 8.23
N MET A 124 16.81 0.51 7.86
CA MET A 124 16.84 -0.85 8.42
C MET A 124 18.09 -1.64 7.99
N ARG A 125 18.52 -1.52 6.73
CA ARG A 125 19.76 -2.17 6.24
C ARG A 125 20.99 -1.69 7.01
N ALA A 126 21.08 -0.39 7.30
CA ALA A 126 22.17 0.19 8.07
C ALA A 126 22.30 -0.34 9.52
N LEU A 127 21.27 -1.02 10.04
CA LEU A 127 21.29 -1.63 11.38
C LEU A 127 21.78 -3.08 11.37
N VAL A 128 21.89 -3.73 10.20
CA VAL A 128 22.31 -5.13 10.08
C VAL A 128 23.67 -5.39 10.76
N PRO A 129 24.74 -4.59 10.53
CA PRO A 129 26.03 -4.83 11.18
C PRO A 129 25.96 -4.78 12.71
N LEU A 130 25.12 -3.90 13.24
CA LEU A 130 24.89 -3.79 14.68
C LEU A 130 24.24 -5.05 15.25
N VAL A 131 23.23 -5.61 14.56
CA VAL A 131 22.56 -6.84 15.00
C VAL A 131 23.53 -8.03 14.97
N PHE A 132 24.35 -8.16 13.92
CA PHE A 132 25.40 -9.19 13.85
C PHE A 132 26.40 -9.05 14.99
N SER A 133 26.90 -7.84 15.24
CA SER A 133 27.85 -7.57 16.34
C SER A 133 27.28 -7.98 17.70
N LYS A 134 26.01 -7.66 17.99
CA LYS A 134 25.36 -8.05 19.25
C LYS A 134 25.00 -9.53 19.32
N GLY A 135 24.73 -10.17 18.18
CA GLY A 135 24.57 -11.62 18.09
C GLY A 135 25.87 -12.37 18.40
N GLU A 136 27.00 -11.90 17.85
CA GLU A 136 28.32 -12.46 18.14
C GLU A 136 28.71 -12.26 19.61
N GLU A 137 28.45 -11.08 20.18
CA GLU A 137 28.69 -10.82 21.61
C GLU A 137 27.89 -11.77 22.51
N LEU A 138 26.63 -12.06 22.16
CA LEU A 138 25.81 -13.06 22.87
C LEU A 138 26.40 -14.48 22.74
N LYS A 139 26.82 -14.85 21.53
CA LYS A 139 27.44 -16.16 21.25
C LYS A 139 28.76 -16.34 22.00
N ASP A 140 29.62 -15.33 22.02
CA ASP A 140 30.87 -15.33 22.77
C ASP A 140 30.58 -15.50 24.27
N ARG A 141 29.60 -14.75 24.81
CA ARG A 141 29.24 -14.86 26.22
C ARG A 141 28.72 -16.26 26.60
N TRP A 142 27.92 -16.88 25.75
CA TRP A 142 27.47 -18.26 25.98
C TRP A 142 28.61 -19.27 25.89
N THR A 143 29.55 -19.06 24.97
CA THR A 143 30.75 -19.89 24.83
C THR A 143 31.62 -19.80 26.07
N GLU A 144 31.88 -18.58 26.58
CA GLU A 144 32.60 -18.36 27.85
C GLU A 144 31.93 -19.07 29.03
N MET A 145 30.60 -19.07 29.10
CA MET A 145 29.86 -19.75 30.16
C MET A 145 29.96 -21.28 30.08
N ILE A 146 30.09 -21.84 28.88
CA ILE A 146 30.32 -23.26 28.66
C ILE A 146 31.77 -23.60 29.07
N ASP A 147 32.74 -22.82 28.60
CA ASP A 147 34.17 -23.04 28.85
C ASP A 147 34.55 -22.84 30.33
N ALA A 148 33.82 -21.99 31.07
CA ALA A 148 34.04 -21.76 32.49
C ALA A 148 33.55 -22.89 33.42
N ARG A 149 32.88 -23.94 32.89
CA ARG A 149 32.47 -25.10 33.70
C ARG A 149 33.70 -25.95 34.05
N THR A 150 34.00 -26.06 35.34
CA THR A 150 35.16 -26.81 35.85
C THR A 150 34.97 -28.34 35.80
N ASP A 151 36.10 -29.06 35.68
CA ASP A 151 36.33 -30.52 35.50
C ASP A 151 35.58 -31.53 36.40
N THR A 152 34.56 -31.13 37.18
CA THR A 152 33.83 -32.02 38.09
C THR A 152 32.79 -32.94 37.42
N GLU A 153 32.63 -32.87 36.09
CA GLU A 153 31.68 -33.70 35.33
C GLU A 153 32.38 -34.86 34.60
N GLU A 154 31.85 -36.08 34.78
CA GLU A 154 32.49 -37.37 34.43
C GLU A 154 32.59 -37.67 32.93
N THR A 155 31.92 -36.93 32.04
CA THR A 155 31.90 -37.18 30.59
C THR A 155 32.19 -35.93 29.76
N GLU A 156 32.86 -36.10 28.61
CA GLU A 156 33.23 -35.00 27.68
C GLU A 156 31.98 -34.30 27.10
N GLU A 157 30.87 -35.02 26.99
CA GLU A 157 29.57 -34.53 26.51
C GLU A 157 28.87 -33.64 27.54
N ALA A 158 28.97 -33.97 28.84
CA ALA A 158 28.46 -33.13 29.92
C ALA A 158 29.21 -31.79 30.01
N ARG A 159 30.55 -31.81 29.86
CA ARG A 159 31.39 -30.60 29.87
C ARG A 159 31.05 -29.60 28.76
N ARG A 160 30.57 -30.09 27.60
CA ARG A 160 30.19 -29.26 26.44
C ARG A 160 28.75 -28.81 26.46
N THR A 161 28.03 -29.09 27.53
CA THR A 161 26.59 -28.86 27.65
C THR A 161 26.28 -27.88 28.78
N ILE A 162 25.42 -26.89 28.50
CA ILE A 162 24.95 -25.92 29.50
C ILE A 162 23.43 -25.81 29.52
N VAL A 163 22.89 -25.70 30.73
CA VAL A 163 21.49 -25.37 30.99
C VAL A 163 21.41 -23.86 31.20
N LEU A 164 20.69 -23.12 30.35
CA LEU A 164 20.53 -21.67 30.51
C LEU A 164 19.12 -21.15 30.19
N ASP A 165 18.77 -20.01 30.78
CA ASP A 165 17.55 -19.28 30.45
C ASP A 165 17.77 -18.48 29.16
N ALA A 166 17.36 -19.06 28.03
CA ALA A 166 17.55 -18.45 26.71
C ALA A 166 16.76 -17.14 26.59
N CYS A 167 15.57 -17.07 27.20
CA CYS A 167 14.74 -15.85 27.19
C CYS A 167 15.46 -14.69 27.87
N HIS A 168 16.09 -14.96 29.01
CA HIS A 168 16.83 -13.96 29.77
C HIS A 168 17.97 -13.35 28.95
N TRP A 169 18.82 -14.18 28.34
CA TRP A 169 19.99 -13.73 27.60
C TRP A 169 19.65 -13.10 26.26
N ILE A 170 18.70 -13.66 25.50
CA ILE A 170 18.23 -13.08 24.25
C ILE A 170 17.54 -11.73 24.51
N SER A 171 16.77 -11.60 25.60
CA SER A 171 16.17 -10.33 26.01
C SER A 171 17.21 -9.25 26.29
N ARG A 172 18.40 -9.60 26.81
CA ARG A 172 19.50 -8.65 27.03
C ARG A 172 20.12 -8.22 25.70
N ALA A 173 20.30 -9.15 24.77
CA ALA A 173 20.86 -8.86 23.46
C ALA A 173 19.94 -7.97 22.60
N THR A 174 18.64 -8.27 22.52
CA THR A 174 17.69 -7.42 21.78
C THR A 174 17.50 -6.05 22.45
N PHE A 175 17.67 -5.95 23.78
CA PHE A 175 17.64 -4.68 24.49
C PHE A 175 18.85 -3.79 24.16
N ASP A 176 20.05 -4.37 24.07
CA ASP A 176 21.25 -3.65 23.59
C ASP A 176 21.10 -3.20 22.13
N VAL A 177 20.53 -4.06 21.27
CA VAL A 177 20.26 -3.75 19.86
C VAL A 177 19.31 -2.56 19.72
N ILE A 178 18.14 -2.56 20.39
CA ILE A 178 17.20 -1.43 20.30
C ILE A 178 17.75 -0.16 20.98
N GLY A 179 18.57 -0.31 22.02
CA GLY A 179 19.24 0.81 22.68
C GLY A 179 20.19 1.57 21.76
N LEU A 180 21.02 0.82 21.03
CA LEU A 180 21.96 1.38 20.05
C LEU A 180 21.23 1.84 18.77
N ALA A 181 20.40 1.00 18.18
CA ALA A 181 19.69 1.29 16.93
C ALA A 181 18.68 2.42 17.05
N GLY A 182 17.90 2.41 18.15
CA GLY A 182 16.84 3.38 18.37
C GLY A 182 17.34 4.68 18.97
N PHE A 183 18.39 4.64 19.80
CA PHE A 183 18.68 5.77 20.67
C PHE A 183 20.16 6.10 20.85
N ASP A 184 21.08 5.39 20.19
CA ASP A 184 22.54 5.57 20.32
C ASP A 184 23.00 5.47 21.78
N TYR A 185 22.51 4.45 22.51
CA TYR A 185 22.83 4.23 23.91
C TYR A 185 23.22 2.78 24.19
N GLN A 186 24.39 2.63 24.80
CA GLN A 186 24.96 1.35 25.18
C GLN A 186 24.52 1.00 26.61
N PHE A 187 23.60 0.04 26.74
CA PHE A 187 23.25 -0.51 28.05
C PHE A 187 24.31 -1.49 28.55
N ASN A 188 25.02 -2.16 27.63
CA ASN A 188 25.92 -3.27 27.89
C ASN A 188 25.20 -4.38 28.66
N ALA A 189 23.91 -4.55 28.34
CA ALA A 189 23.05 -5.49 28.99
C ALA A 189 23.59 -6.91 28.84
N ILE A 190 24.20 -7.30 27.71
CA ILE A 190 24.82 -8.64 27.55
C ILE A 190 25.95 -8.87 28.56
N GLN A 191 26.76 -7.86 28.87
CA GLN A 191 27.93 -8.02 29.74
C GLN A 191 27.56 -8.02 31.23
N ASN A 192 26.75 -7.06 31.68
CA ASN A 192 26.36 -6.95 33.09
C ASN A 192 25.01 -6.21 33.28
N GLU A 193 24.32 -6.49 34.39
CA GLU A 193 23.06 -5.83 34.75
C GLU A 193 23.28 -4.58 35.63
N SER A 194 24.40 -3.87 35.46
CA SER A 194 24.71 -2.71 36.33
C SER A 194 24.01 -1.43 35.89
N ASN A 195 23.47 -1.38 34.66
CA ASN A 195 22.85 -0.18 34.12
C ASN A 195 21.50 0.12 34.78
N GLU A 196 21.42 1.24 35.49
CA GLU A 196 20.21 1.66 36.22
C GLU A 196 18.97 1.81 35.33
N LEU A 197 19.14 2.22 34.06
CA LEU A 197 18.05 2.40 33.12
C LEU A 197 17.54 1.06 32.58
N PHE A 198 18.42 0.09 32.32
CA PHE A 198 18.04 -1.29 31.99
C PHE A 198 17.25 -1.94 33.15
N CYS A 199 17.74 -1.82 34.39
CA CYS A 199 17.04 -2.33 35.57
C CYS A 199 15.67 -1.66 35.76
N ALA A 200 15.57 -0.34 35.56
CA ALA A 200 14.30 0.36 35.62
C ALA A 200 13.29 -0.11 34.54
N TYR A 201 13.77 -0.41 33.33
CA TYR A 201 12.91 -0.98 32.28
C TYR A 201 12.49 -2.42 32.60
N LYS A 202 13.41 -3.26 33.08
CA LYS A 202 13.14 -4.62 33.55
C LYS A 202 12.04 -4.63 34.63
N ASP A 203 12.19 -3.80 35.66
CA ASP A 203 11.22 -3.66 36.75
C ASP A 203 9.87 -3.12 36.24
N MET A 204 9.88 -2.10 35.37
CA MET A 204 8.64 -1.55 34.78
C MET A 204 7.87 -2.61 33.99
N PHE A 205 8.58 -3.47 33.25
CA PHE A 205 7.96 -4.54 32.47
C PHE A 205 7.46 -5.67 33.37
N GLU A 206 8.21 -6.07 34.41
CA GLU A 206 7.74 -7.04 35.40
C GLU A 206 6.44 -6.60 36.09
N VAL A 207 6.26 -5.30 36.36
CA VAL A 207 5.03 -4.74 36.94
C VAL A 207 3.86 -4.71 35.94
N ALA A 208 4.13 -4.45 34.65
CA ALA A 208 3.10 -4.53 33.61
C ALA A 208 2.62 -5.98 33.39
N ILE A 209 3.51 -6.95 33.63
CA ILE A 209 3.30 -8.39 33.53
C ILE A 209 2.55 -8.94 34.75
N SER A 210 2.88 -8.50 35.98
CA SER A 210 2.28 -9.02 37.22
C SER A 210 0.81 -8.66 37.42
N GLN A 211 0.30 -7.65 36.71
CA GLN A 211 -1.11 -7.22 36.77
C GLN A 211 -2.09 -8.29 36.25
N GLY A 212 -1.60 -9.31 35.54
CA GLY A 212 -2.42 -10.41 35.02
C GLY A 212 -2.70 -11.56 36.01
N GLN A 213 -1.97 -11.68 37.14
CA GLN A 213 -1.97 -12.93 37.93
C GLN A 213 -2.47 -12.87 39.38
N SER A 214 -2.73 -11.71 40.02
CA SER A 214 -3.27 -11.77 41.39
C SER A 214 -4.15 -10.60 41.82
N LEU A 215 -5.23 -10.95 42.53
CA LEU A 215 -6.16 -10.08 43.26
C LEU A 215 -5.53 -9.36 44.47
N ASN A 216 -4.19 -9.41 44.66
CA ASN A 216 -3.53 -8.71 45.76
C ASN A 216 -3.28 -7.23 45.40
N LEU A 217 -4.32 -6.43 45.63
CA LEU A 217 -4.36 -4.98 45.44
C LEU A 217 -3.17 -4.27 46.12
N THR A 218 -2.73 -4.77 47.28
CA THR A 218 -1.62 -4.22 48.08
C THR A 218 -0.24 -4.43 47.45
N HIS A 219 0.00 -5.56 46.80
CA HIS A 219 1.29 -5.85 46.12
C HIS A 219 1.44 -5.00 44.85
N ASN A 220 0.35 -4.83 44.09
CA ASN A 220 0.32 -4.02 42.88
C ASN A 220 0.47 -2.52 43.18
N LEU A 221 -0.12 -2.00 44.27
CA LEU A 221 0.04 -0.60 44.70
C LEU A 221 1.49 -0.26 45.13
N LEU A 222 2.17 -1.19 45.80
CA LEU A 222 3.57 -1.03 46.22
C LEU A 222 4.54 -1.05 45.04
N LEU A 223 4.32 -1.94 44.07
CA LEU A 223 5.09 -2.01 42.83
C LEU A 223 4.86 -0.77 41.93
N TYR A 224 3.63 -0.28 41.85
CA TYR A 224 3.28 0.94 41.11
C TYR A 224 3.91 2.20 41.72
N ALA A 225 4.06 2.24 43.05
CA ALA A 225 4.75 3.32 43.75
C ALA A 225 6.29 3.31 43.54
N LYS A 226 6.91 2.12 43.41
CA LYS A 226 8.35 1.97 43.14
C LYS A 226 8.74 2.33 41.69
N ALA A 227 7.88 2.05 40.71
CA ALA A 227 8.20 2.23 39.28
C ALA A 227 8.24 3.70 38.78
N LYS A 228 7.83 4.69 39.58
CA LYS A 228 7.47 6.03 39.06
C LYS A 228 8.47 7.18 39.24
N ARG A 229 9.65 7.01 39.88
CA ARG A 229 10.48 8.19 40.26
C ARG A 229 11.84 8.37 39.55
N PRO A 230 12.70 7.36 39.32
CA PRO A 230 14.01 7.59 38.65
C PRO A 230 13.93 7.61 37.12
N SER A 231 13.04 6.79 36.53
CA SER A 231 13.04 6.54 35.07
C SER A 231 12.62 7.74 34.22
N VAL A 232 11.75 8.63 34.72
CA VAL A 232 11.32 9.83 33.98
C VAL A 232 12.45 10.87 33.95
N ALA A 233 13.11 11.10 35.09
CA ALA A 233 14.20 12.07 35.20
C ALA A 233 15.42 11.68 34.36
N LEU A 234 15.83 10.40 34.40
CA LEU A 234 16.93 9.85 33.60
C LEU A 234 16.64 9.96 32.08
N ARG A 235 15.40 9.68 31.65
CA ARG A 235 15.00 9.82 30.23
C ARG A 235 14.94 11.27 29.77
N ALA A 236 14.42 12.17 30.61
CA ALA A 236 14.40 13.60 30.31
C ALA A 236 15.83 14.17 30.21
N ASP A 237 16.73 13.76 31.10
CA ASP A 237 18.15 14.13 31.06
C ASP A 237 18.84 13.58 29.80
N TRP A 238 18.53 12.34 29.40
CA TRP A 238 19.05 11.75 28.17
C TRP A 238 18.58 12.48 26.90
N CYS A 239 17.27 12.78 26.79
CA CYS A 239 16.72 13.60 25.70
C CYS A 239 17.38 14.99 25.66
N LYS A 240 17.58 15.61 26.84
CA LYS A 240 18.21 16.93 26.96
C LYS A 240 19.67 16.90 26.50
N LYS A 241 20.47 15.93 26.97
CA LYS A 241 21.87 15.74 26.55
C LYS A 241 22.00 15.52 25.04
N LYS A 242 21.06 14.78 24.44
CA LYS A 242 21.06 14.54 22.99
C LYS A 242 20.65 15.78 22.18
N LYS A 243 19.65 16.54 22.64
CA LYS A 243 19.29 17.85 22.05
C LYS A 243 20.49 18.81 22.04
N VAL A 244 21.22 18.91 23.17
CA VAL A 244 22.42 19.75 23.28
C VAL A 244 23.51 19.34 22.28
N LYS A 245 23.80 18.03 22.14
CA LYS A 245 24.76 17.53 21.14
C LYS A 245 24.37 17.87 19.69
N ILE A 246 23.07 17.80 19.37
CA ILE A 246 22.56 18.14 18.04
C ILE A 246 22.74 19.65 17.77
N GLU A 247 22.40 20.49 18.75
CA GLU A 247 22.55 21.95 18.66
C GLU A 247 24.02 22.39 18.57
N GLU A 248 24.92 21.76 19.33
CA GLU A 248 26.35 22.00 19.27
C GLU A 248 26.96 21.58 17.91
N GLY A 249 26.55 20.44 17.35
CA GLY A 249 26.95 20.03 16.01
C GLY A 249 26.53 21.04 14.93
N MET A 250 25.28 21.54 15.02
CA MET A 250 24.79 22.59 14.12
C MET A 250 25.56 23.91 14.26
N ARG A 251 25.90 24.33 15.49
CA ARG A 251 26.72 25.54 15.73
C ARG A 251 28.14 25.41 15.21
N ASN A 252 28.71 24.21 15.24
CA ASN A 252 30.07 23.93 14.79
C ASN A 252 30.16 23.63 13.27
N GLY A 253 29.08 23.83 12.50
CA GLY A 253 29.04 23.61 11.05
C GLY A 253 29.15 22.14 10.63
N LYS A 254 29.02 21.20 11.56
CA LYS A 254 29.00 19.75 11.31
C LYS A 254 27.63 19.20 11.73
N PRO A 255 26.66 19.09 10.81
CA PRO A 255 25.32 18.61 11.14
C PRO A 255 25.42 17.25 11.83
N TYR A 256 24.72 17.08 12.96
CA TYR A 256 24.71 15.81 13.69
C TYR A 256 24.04 14.73 12.82
N GLU A 257 24.85 13.79 12.32
CA GLU A 257 24.48 12.70 11.42
C GLU A 257 23.92 11.46 12.12
N GLY A 258 23.37 11.61 13.33
CA GLY A 258 22.71 10.50 14.02
C GLY A 258 21.60 9.91 13.14
N LYS A 259 21.74 8.63 12.77
CA LYS A 259 20.74 7.85 12.01
C LYS A 259 19.74 7.12 12.91
N ASP A 260 19.87 7.27 14.23
CA ASP A 260 19.00 6.63 15.21
C ASP A 260 17.61 7.29 15.29
N LEU A 261 16.62 6.52 15.76
CA LEU A 261 15.22 6.90 15.83
C LEU A 261 15.00 8.18 16.67
N LEU A 262 15.73 8.35 17.79
CA LEU A 262 15.61 9.53 18.63
C LEU A 262 16.10 10.80 17.92
N THR A 263 17.19 10.72 17.15
CA THR A 263 17.67 11.86 16.36
C THR A 263 16.64 12.32 15.33
N LEU A 264 15.93 11.39 14.69
CA LEU A 264 14.87 11.71 13.73
C LEU A 264 13.63 12.31 14.42
N LEU A 265 13.23 11.78 15.59
CA LEU A 265 12.15 12.34 16.41
C LEU A 265 12.46 13.77 16.87
N LEU A 266 13.72 14.03 17.27
CA LEU A 266 14.18 15.35 17.70
C LEU A 266 14.26 16.36 16.54
N LYS A 267 14.71 15.94 15.35
CA LYS A 267 14.68 16.79 14.14
C LYS A 267 13.25 17.18 13.78
N SER A 268 12.28 16.28 13.91
CA SER A 268 10.86 16.59 13.68
C SER A 268 10.22 17.47 14.76
N ASN A 269 10.71 17.44 16.00
CA ASN A 269 10.31 18.37 17.06
C ASN A 269 10.80 19.80 16.78
N ALA A 270 12.00 19.94 16.20
CA ALA A 270 12.64 21.21 15.87
C ALA A 270 12.29 21.77 14.47
N ALA A 271 11.51 21.04 13.67
CA ALA A 271 11.15 21.38 12.29
C ALA A 271 10.35 22.70 12.21
N THR A 272 10.94 23.74 11.60
CA THR A 272 10.31 25.07 11.46
C THR A 272 9.29 25.15 10.32
N ASP A 273 9.39 24.23 9.36
CA ASP A 273 8.53 24.05 8.18
C ASP A 273 7.19 23.37 8.50
N LEU A 274 7.02 22.84 9.72
CA LEU A 274 5.76 22.28 10.20
C LEU A 274 5.01 23.30 11.10
N PRO A 275 3.68 23.46 10.94
CA PRO A 275 2.84 24.19 11.90
C PRO A 275 3.03 23.63 13.31
N SER A 276 2.97 24.47 14.35
CA SER A 276 3.18 24.07 15.76
C SER A 276 2.28 22.90 16.20
N GLU A 277 1.06 22.85 15.68
CA GLU A 277 0.06 21.80 15.90
C GLU A 277 0.44 20.43 15.30
N GLN A 278 1.37 20.41 14.34
CA GLN A 278 1.86 19.21 13.65
C GLN A 278 3.24 18.74 14.15
N ARG A 279 3.87 19.48 15.08
CA ARG A 279 5.13 19.08 15.72
C ARG A 279 4.87 18.08 16.85
N ILE A 280 5.83 17.17 17.09
CA ILE A 280 5.76 16.23 18.22
C ILE A 280 6.17 16.94 19.52
N SER A 281 5.43 16.78 20.61
CA SER A 281 5.80 17.38 21.90
C SER A 281 6.93 16.61 22.59
N ASP A 282 7.64 17.25 23.54
CA ASP A 282 8.69 16.58 24.33
C ASP A 282 8.10 15.44 25.19
N ASP A 283 6.89 15.63 25.71
CA ASP A 283 6.16 14.57 26.41
C ASP A 283 5.81 13.42 25.47
N ASP A 284 5.35 13.69 24.24
CA ASP A 284 5.09 12.64 23.26
C ASP A 284 6.37 11.87 22.90
N ILE A 285 7.53 12.54 22.81
CA ILE A 285 8.82 11.87 22.59
C ILE A 285 9.14 10.92 23.75
N LEU A 286 8.99 11.36 24.99
CA LEU A 286 9.25 10.54 26.19
C LEU A 286 8.32 9.31 26.28
N HIS A 287 7.05 9.45 25.88
CA HIS A 287 6.10 8.32 25.82
C HIS A 287 6.44 7.34 24.68
N ASN A 288 6.90 7.85 23.53
CA ASN A 288 7.35 7.02 22.41
C ASN A 288 8.57 6.18 22.76
N ILE A 289 9.55 6.73 23.48
CA ILE A 289 10.76 6.01 23.88
C ILE A 289 10.39 4.71 24.63
N ASN A 290 9.47 4.78 25.59
CA ASN A 290 9.02 3.59 26.33
C ASN A 290 8.35 2.56 25.42
N THR A 291 7.54 3.03 24.48
CA THR A 291 6.82 2.16 23.54
C THR A 291 7.81 1.44 22.62
N PHE A 292 8.82 2.15 22.10
CA PHE A 292 9.83 1.57 21.21
C PHE A 292 10.80 0.64 21.94
N MET A 293 11.25 1.00 23.15
CA MET A 293 12.11 0.12 23.95
C MET A 293 11.39 -1.20 24.27
N PHE A 294 10.11 -1.14 24.67
CA PHE A 294 9.32 -2.34 24.94
C PHE A 294 9.02 -3.15 23.67
N ALA A 295 8.45 -2.49 22.66
CA ALA A 295 8.00 -3.17 21.45
C ALA A 295 9.18 -3.75 20.65
N GLY A 296 10.34 -3.08 20.64
CA GLY A 296 11.52 -3.45 19.86
C GLY A 296 12.44 -4.49 20.51
N SER A 297 12.31 -4.79 21.82
CA SER A 297 13.18 -5.77 22.50
C SER A 297 12.45 -7.03 22.93
N ASP A 298 11.39 -6.87 23.72
CA ASP A 298 10.68 -7.98 24.37
C ASP A 298 9.90 -8.86 23.38
N THR A 299 9.31 -8.27 22.34
CA THR A 299 8.53 -9.05 21.37
C THR A 299 9.43 -9.93 20.49
N THR A 300 10.55 -9.39 20.00
CA THR A 300 11.53 -10.16 19.22
C THR A 300 12.21 -11.24 20.07
N SER A 301 12.61 -10.93 21.31
CA SER A 301 13.28 -11.92 22.17
C SER A 301 12.39 -13.12 22.49
N LEU A 302 11.09 -12.89 22.73
CA LEU A 302 10.11 -13.96 22.88
C LEU A 302 9.92 -14.77 21.60
N ALA A 303 9.85 -14.11 20.43
CA ALA A 303 9.73 -14.81 19.15
C ALA A 303 10.92 -15.76 18.90
N LEU A 304 12.14 -15.27 19.12
CA LEU A 304 13.38 -16.04 19.04
C LEU A 304 13.38 -17.22 20.01
N THR A 305 13.03 -16.96 21.26
CA THR A 305 12.99 -17.97 22.33
C THR A 305 11.99 -19.08 22.02
N TRP A 306 10.78 -18.74 21.54
CA TRP A 306 9.80 -19.73 21.12
C TRP A 306 10.25 -20.53 19.89
N THR A 307 10.92 -19.86 18.94
CA THR A 307 11.49 -20.53 17.76
C THR A 307 12.55 -21.55 18.16
N LEU A 308 13.47 -21.20 19.06
CA LEU A 308 14.50 -22.11 19.58
C LEU A 308 13.88 -23.29 20.35
N LEU A 309 12.84 -23.05 21.16
CA LEU A 309 12.12 -24.14 21.82
C LEU A 309 11.45 -25.09 20.82
N LEU A 310 10.83 -24.55 19.76
CA LEU A 310 10.24 -25.38 18.70
C LEU A 310 11.33 -26.20 18.00
N LEU A 311 12.47 -25.60 17.67
CA LEU A 311 13.59 -26.32 17.07
C LEU A 311 14.19 -27.40 18.00
N ALA A 312 14.23 -27.15 19.31
CA ALA A 312 14.63 -28.15 20.31
C ALA A 312 13.64 -29.33 20.37
N LYS A 313 12.35 -29.07 20.16
CA LYS A 313 11.27 -30.09 20.08
C LYS A 313 11.27 -30.90 18.80
N TYR A 314 11.83 -30.37 17.71
CA TYR A 314 11.88 -31.00 16.41
C TYR A 314 13.34 -31.05 15.89
N PRO A 315 14.18 -31.97 16.42
CA PRO A 315 15.61 -32.05 16.09
C PRO A 315 15.92 -32.23 14.60
N ASP A 316 15.05 -32.94 13.87
CA ASP A 316 15.19 -33.14 12.42
C ASP A 316 15.09 -31.81 11.65
N LEU A 317 14.14 -30.96 12.04
CA LEU A 317 13.96 -29.62 11.45
C LEU A 317 15.11 -28.69 11.85
N GLN A 318 15.60 -28.80 13.09
CA GLN A 318 16.79 -28.06 13.55
C GLN A 318 18.03 -28.45 12.73
N THR A 319 18.23 -29.73 12.47
CA THR A 319 19.36 -30.24 11.67
C THR A 319 19.27 -29.76 10.22
N ARG A 320 18.09 -29.85 9.60
CA ARG A 320 17.85 -29.35 8.24
C ARG A 320 18.12 -27.84 8.13
N LEU A 321 17.61 -27.05 9.08
CA LEU A 321 17.85 -25.61 9.13
C LEU A 321 19.33 -25.30 9.33
N ARG A 322 20.00 -26.02 10.25
CA ARG A 322 21.43 -25.86 10.49
C ARG A 322 22.26 -26.15 9.23
N HIS A 323 21.92 -27.15 8.43
CA HIS A 323 22.58 -27.40 7.15
C HIS A 323 22.43 -26.23 6.16
N GLU A 324 21.22 -25.67 6.03
CA GLU A 324 20.97 -24.50 5.20
C GLU A 324 21.79 -23.28 5.66
N LEU A 325 21.86 -23.03 6.97
CA LEU A 325 22.62 -21.92 7.55
C LEU A 325 24.14 -22.10 7.43
N LEU A 326 24.64 -23.33 7.59
CA LEU A 326 26.07 -23.63 7.44
C LEU A 326 26.55 -23.49 6.00
N ALA A 327 25.68 -23.72 5.01
CA ALA A 327 26.01 -23.58 3.59
C ALA A 327 26.43 -22.15 3.20
N ILE A 328 25.96 -21.14 3.93
CA ILE A 328 26.28 -19.72 3.69
C ILE A 328 27.30 -19.17 4.70
N ARG A 329 27.92 -20.02 5.52
CA ARG A 329 28.89 -19.59 6.52
C ARG A 329 30.15 -19.06 5.84
N PRO A 330 30.60 -17.83 6.16
CA PRO A 330 31.84 -17.28 5.61
C PRO A 330 33.06 -18.08 6.11
N LEU A 331 34.12 -18.10 5.30
CA LEU A 331 35.36 -18.83 5.59
C LEU A 331 36.19 -18.21 6.74
N GLY A 332 35.92 -16.95 7.10
CA GLY A 332 36.55 -16.25 8.22
C GLY A 332 35.57 -15.89 9.35
N PRO A 333 36.06 -15.50 10.55
CA PRO A 333 35.22 -15.01 11.64
C PRO A 333 34.37 -13.80 11.21
N HIS A 334 33.15 -13.68 11.74
CA HIS A 334 32.30 -12.52 11.40
C HIS A 334 32.95 -11.18 11.80
N ALA A 335 33.77 -11.17 12.85
CA ALA A 335 34.51 -9.99 13.30
C ALA A 335 35.53 -9.45 12.28
N THR A 336 35.92 -10.25 11.27
CA THR A 336 36.86 -9.82 10.22
C THR A 336 36.17 -9.33 8.95
N LEU A 337 34.84 -9.40 8.88
CA LEU A 337 34.07 -8.98 7.71
C LEU A 337 33.90 -7.45 7.68
N THR A 338 33.92 -6.87 6.48
CA THR A 338 33.56 -5.46 6.28
C THR A 338 32.06 -5.23 6.47
N VAL A 339 31.66 -3.98 6.63
CA VAL A 339 30.24 -3.60 6.73
C VAL A 339 29.46 -4.10 5.51
N GLU A 340 30.03 -3.94 4.32
CA GLU A 340 29.45 -4.37 3.05
C GLU A 340 29.33 -5.90 2.96
N GLU A 341 30.33 -6.63 3.46
CA GLU A 341 30.29 -8.10 3.51
C GLU A 341 29.21 -8.61 4.47
N ILE A 342 29.02 -7.96 5.63
CA ILE A 342 27.95 -8.30 6.58
C ILE A 342 26.56 -7.98 5.98
N GLU A 343 26.41 -6.84 5.30
CA GLU A 343 25.16 -6.51 4.61
C GLU A 343 24.86 -7.51 3.48
N SER A 344 25.87 -7.94 2.74
CA SER A 344 25.75 -8.98 1.70
C SER A 344 25.41 -10.35 2.30
N LEU A 345 26.05 -10.74 3.40
CA LEU A 345 25.74 -11.97 4.12
C LEU A 345 24.29 -11.96 4.60
N TYR A 346 23.82 -10.84 5.14
CA TYR A 346 22.43 -10.71 5.54
C TYR A 346 21.46 -10.78 4.35
N ALA A 347 21.81 -10.22 3.19
CA ALA A 347 20.97 -10.31 1.99
C ALA A 347 20.72 -11.79 1.62
N VAL A 348 21.79 -12.60 1.58
CA VAL A 348 21.72 -14.05 1.35
C VAL A 348 20.93 -14.75 2.47
N LEU A 349 21.26 -14.48 3.73
CA LEU A 349 20.57 -15.03 4.90
C LEU A 349 19.06 -14.72 4.87
N SER A 350 18.68 -13.52 4.45
CA SER A 350 17.29 -13.09 4.39
C SER A 350 16.48 -13.81 3.30
N ALA A 351 17.16 -14.34 2.28
CA ALA A 351 16.57 -15.09 1.17
C ALA A 351 16.53 -16.61 1.37
N LEU A 352 17.12 -17.13 2.46
CA LEU A 352 17.09 -18.56 2.73
C LEU A 352 15.66 -19.06 2.92
N PRO A 353 15.18 -19.99 2.06
CA PRO A 353 13.77 -20.39 2.03
C PRO A 353 13.34 -21.13 3.29
N PHE A 354 14.15 -22.08 3.79
CA PHE A 354 13.74 -22.87 4.95
C PHE A 354 13.84 -22.07 6.25
N LEU A 355 14.85 -21.20 6.42
CA LEU A 355 14.88 -20.21 7.50
C LEU A 355 13.64 -19.31 7.49
N ASP A 356 13.22 -18.83 6.31
CA ASP A 356 12.02 -18.00 6.19
C ASP A 356 10.75 -18.79 6.59
N ASN A 357 10.63 -20.03 6.15
CA ASN A 357 9.54 -20.95 6.52
C ASN A 357 9.50 -21.20 8.03
N ILE A 358 10.64 -21.40 8.68
CA ILE A 358 10.76 -21.59 10.13
C ILE A 358 10.29 -20.32 10.86
N CYS A 359 10.81 -19.15 10.49
CA CYS A 359 10.39 -17.89 11.10
C CYS A 359 8.88 -17.65 10.93
N ARG A 360 8.34 -17.90 9.74
CA ARG A 360 6.90 -17.75 9.47
C ARG A 360 6.06 -18.70 10.30
N GLU A 361 6.44 -19.96 10.36
CA GLU A 361 5.69 -20.98 11.08
C GLU A 361 5.73 -20.77 12.60
N SER A 362 6.88 -20.37 13.15
CA SER A 362 7.00 -20.04 14.57
C SER A 362 6.14 -18.82 14.95
N LEU A 363 6.15 -17.77 14.12
CA LEU A 363 5.34 -16.56 14.32
C LEU A 363 3.84 -16.81 14.11
N ARG A 364 3.46 -17.80 13.30
CA ARG A 364 2.07 -18.25 13.15
C ARG A 364 1.62 -19.02 14.38
N LEU A 365 2.40 -20.02 14.80
CA LEU A 365 2.02 -20.97 15.84
C LEU A 365 2.07 -20.35 17.26
N ILE A 366 3.04 -19.47 17.52
CA ILE A 366 3.27 -18.84 18.84
C ILE A 366 3.69 -17.36 18.65
N PRO A 367 2.77 -16.48 18.22
CA PRO A 367 3.07 -15.05 18.06
C PRO A 367 3.36 -14.39 19.42
N PRO A 368 4.37 -13.52 19.58
CA PRO A 368 4.65 -12.88 20.88
C PRO A 368 3.45 -12.14 21.49
N VAL A 369 2.61 -11.54 20.64
CA VAL A 369 1.38 -10.84 21.02
C VAL A 369 0.18 -11.53 20.38
N HIS A 370 -0.58 -12.25 21.21
CA HIS A 370 -1.68 -13.10 20.78
C HIS A 370 -3.03 -12.37 20.66
N SER A 371 -3.17 -11.17 21.23
CA SER A 371 -4.39 -10.38 21.15
C SER A 371 -4.12 -8.88 21.18
N SER A 372 -5.09 -8.09 20.74
CA SER A 372 -4.92 -6.64 20.65
C SER A 372 -6.26 -5.92 20.89
N LEU A 373 -6.33 -5.14 21.97
CA LEU A 373 -7.54 -4.42 22.36
C LEU A 373 -7.80 -3.19 21.49
N ARG A 374 -9.08 -2.93 21.19
CA ARG A 374 -9.56 -1.75 20.45
C ARG A 374 -10.79 -1.18 21.15
N VAL A 375 -10.93 0.13 21.09
CA VAL A 375 -12.09 0.86 21.65
C VAL A 375 -12.72 1.66 20.52
N ALA A 376 -14.02 1.46 20.30
CA ALA A 376 -14.80 2.30 19.40
C ALA A 376 -14.97 3.69 20.04
N ILE A 377 -14.56 4.75 19.35
CA ILE A 377 -14.67 6.14 19.85
C ILE A 377 -15.97 6.82 19.43
N LYS A 378 -16.71 6.19 18.53
CA LYS A 378 -18.05 6.57 18.08
C LYS A 378 -18.83 5.30 17.76
N ASP A 379 -20.14 5.41 17.73
CA ASP A 379 -21.02 4.32 17.31
C ASP A 379 -20.69 3.91 15.86
N ASP A 380 -20.64 2.61 15.60
CA ASP A 380 -20.32 2.04 14.29
C ASP A 380 -21.03 0.71 14.09
N VAL A 381 -21.35 0.37 12.84
CA VAL A 381 -21.97 -0.89 12.45
C VAL A 381 -20.86 -1.81 11.95
N VAL A 382 -20.49 -2.82 12.73
CA VAL A 382 -19.47 -3.81 12.34
C VAL A 382 -20.11 -4.80 11.37
N PRO A 383 -19.67 -4.86 10.10
CA PRO A 383 -20.16 -5.86 9.16
C PRO A 383 -19.72 -7.26 9.61
N VAL A 384 -20.69 -8.17 9.72
CA VAL A 384 -20.49 -9.59 10.04
C VAL A 384 -20.76 -10.43 8.79
N SER A 385 -19.89 -11.40 8.52
CA SER A 385 -20.09 -12.35 7.41
C SER A 385 -20.12 -13.82 7.83
N GLU A 386 -19.47 -14.13 8.96
CA GLU A 386 -18.82 -15.42 9.32
C GLU A 386 -17.81 -15.90 8.23
N PRO A 387 -16.56 -16.37 8.51
CA PRO A 387 -15.76 -16.38 9.77
C PRO A 387 -14.16 -16.28 9.73
N PHE A 388 -13.43 -15.59 10.68
CA PHE A 388 -12.02 -15.76 11.26
C PHE A 388 -11.40 -14.65 12.25
N VAL A 389 -10.62 -14.96 13.35
CA VAL A 389 -9.86 -14.00 14.31
C VAL A 389 -8.33 -14.05 14.22
N VAL A 390 -7.53 -12.98 14.20
CA VAL A 390 -6.03 -12.94 14.41
C VAL A 390 -5.28 -14.19 14.98
N GLU A 391 -5.41 -14.59 16.25
CA GLU A 391 -4.74 -15.81 16.79
C GLU A 391 -5.54 -17.08 16.47
N ALA A 392 -6.87 -16.99 16.58
CA ALA A 392 -7.76 -18.07 16.15
C ALA A 392 -7.70 -18.33 14.64
N LEU A 393 -7.07 -17.44 13.86
CA LEU A 393 -6.93 -17.36 12.41
C LEU A 393 -5.60 -17.95 12.07
N ASN A 394 -4.51 -17.49 12.70
CA ASN A 394 -3.22 -18.15 12.61
C ASN A 394 -3.31 -19.63 12.99
N LEU A 395 -4.24 -20.02 13.87
CA LEU A 395 -4.47 -21.39 14.33
C LEU A 395 -5.81 -22.01 13.87
N ASP A 396 -6.57 -21.35 12.98
CA ASP A 396 -7.88 -21.88 12.54
C ASP A 396 -7.66 -23.13 11.69
N LYS A 397 -8.26 -24.26 12.07
CA LYS A 397 -8.19 -25.48 11.27
C LYS A 397 -8.92 -25.35 9.93
N VAL A 398 -9.90 -24.45 9.83
CA VAL A 398 -10.60 -24.14 8.58
C VAL A 398 -9.67 -23.44 7.59
N ILE A 399 -8.74 -22.62 8.10
CA ILE A 399 -7.83 -21.82 7.27
C ILE A 399 -6.54 -22.57 6.97
N TRP A 400 -5.92 -23.15 7.99
CA TRP A 400 -4.58 -23.74 7.91
C TRP A 400 -4.58 -25.26 7.77
N GLY A 401 -5.75 -25.89 7.79
CA GLY A 401 -5.91 -27.34 7.70
C GLY A 401 -5.94 -28.07 9.05
N ALA A 402 -6.14 -29.38 9.01
CA ALA A 402 -6.26 -30.20 10.22
C ALA A 402 -5.01 -30.17 11.12
N ASP A 403 -3.83 -29.92 10.53
CA ASP A 403 -2.54 -29.80 11.20
C ASP A 403 -2.23 -28.36 11.66
N ALA A 404 -3.20 -27.44 11.68
CA ALA A 404 -3.01 -26.03 12.06
C ALA A 404 -2.28 -25.82 13.41
N TRP A 405 -2.34 -26.78 14.33
CA TRP A 405 -1.69 -26.69 15.64
C TRP A 405 -0.33 -27.39 15.71
N GLN A 406 0.10 -28.02 14.63
CA GLN A 406 1.41 -28.63 14.51
C GLN A 406 2.41 -27.58 14.00
N PHE A 407 3.68 -27.76 14.36
CA PHE A 407 4.77 -26.96 13.82
C PHE A 407 5.22 -27.60 12.51
N ASN A 408 4.76 -27.05 11.39
CA ASN A 408 5.02 -27.59 10.05
C ASN A 408 5.56 -26.48 9.13
N PRO A 409 6.88 -26.25 9.07
CA PRO A 409 7.47 -25.24 8.21
C PRO A 409 7.28 -25.51 6.71
N ASP A 410 7.16 -26.77 6.28
CA ASP A 410 7.03 -27.12 4.86
C ASP A 410 5.66 -26.71 4.28
N ARG A 411 4.67 -26.36 5.13
CA ARG A 411 3.38 -25.82 4.66
C ARG A 411 3.52 -24.55 3.83
N TRP A 412 4.61 -23.81 4.02
CA TRP A 412 4.81 -22.52 3.38
C TRP A 412 5.20 -22.66 1.91
N ASP A 413 5.66 -23.86 1.51
CA ASP A 413 5.91 -24.20 0.11
C ASP A 413 4.60 -24.54 -0.64
N ASN A 414 3.56 -24.97 0.09
CA ASN A 414 2.24 -25.33 -0.44
C ASN A 414 1.11 -24.87 0.50
N LEU A 415 0.76 -23.59 0.43
CA LEU A 415 -0.24 -22.99 1.33
C LEU A 415 -1.68 -23.43 0.99
N PRO A 416 -2.53 -23.70 2.00
CA PRO A 416 -3.97 -23.85 1.79
C PRO A 416 -4.59 -22.60 1.16
N GLU A 417 -5.56 -22.78 0.26
CA GLU A 417 -6.23 -21.68 -0.47
C GLU A 417 -6.84 -20.63 0.47
N ALA A 418 -7.48 -21.09 1.55
CA ALA A 418 -8.06 -20.21 2.57
C ALA A 418 -6.99 -19.38 3.31
N ALA A 419 -5.79 -19.93 3.53
CA ALA A 419 -4.66 -19.20 4.10
C ALA A 419 -4.06 -18.21 3.08
N ALA A 420 -3.97 -18.58 1.80
CA ALA A 420 -3.48 -17.70 0.73
C ALA A 420 -4.36 -16.46 0.51
N ALA A 421 -5.66 -16.57 0.80
CA ALA A 421 -6.63 -15.48 0.66
C ALA A 421 -6.61 -14.45 1.82
N LEU A 422 -5.77 -14.65 2.85
CA LEU A 422 -5.76 -13.78 4.02
C LEU A 422 -5.08 -12.41 3.77
N PRO A 423 -5.66 -11.29 4.21
CA PRO A 423 -5.18 -9.93 3.92
C PRO A 423 -3.96 -9.47 4.77
N GLY A 424 -3.15 -10.39 5.29
CA GLY A 424 -2.01 -10.08 6.18
C GLY A 424 -0.80 -9.49 5.44
N LEU A 425 -0.21 -8.40 5.95
CA LEU A 425 0.97 -7.74 5.34
C LEU A 425 2.29 -8.56 5.47
N TYR A 426 2.32 -9.57 6.33
CA TYR A 426 3.41 -10.55 6.40
C TYR A 426 2.83 -11.95 6.27
N SER A 427 3.20 -12.66 5.21
CA SER A 427 2.97 -14.10 5.08
C SER A 427 1.53 -14.53 5.37
N ASN A 428 0.55 -13.75 4.92
CA ASN A 428 -0.87 -14.06 5.08
C ASN A 428 -1.30 -14.34 6.54
N MET A 429 -0.62 -13.74 7.53
CA MET A 429 -0.93 -13.87 8.96
C MET A 429 -1.05 -12.51 9.65
N LEU A 430 -1.67 -12.48 10.83
CA LEU A 430 -1.98 -11.25 11.56
C LEU A 430 -1.06 -10.99 12.77
N THR A 431 0.05 -11.74 12.88
CA THR A 431 1.08 -11.58 13.93
C THR A 431 1.66 -10.17 13.99
N PHE A 432 1.83 -9.53 12.83
CA PHE A 432 2.24 -8.12 12.73
C PHE A 432 1.07 -7.16 12.49
N SER A 433 -0.18 -7.57 12.71
CA SER A 433 -1.39 -6.83 12.32
C SER A 433 -1.44 -6.50 10.81
N ALA A 434 -2.44 -5.74 10.36
CA ALA A 434 -2.61 -5.35 8.96
C ALA A 434 -3.03 -3.88 8.81
N GLY A 435 -2.92 -3.35 7.59
CA GLY A 435 -3.39 -2.02 7.22
C GLY A 435 -2.67 -0.86 7.95
N PRO A 436 -3.36 0.27 8.22
CA PRO A 436 -2.79 1.43 8.93
C PRO A 436 -2.30 1.15 10.35
N ARG A 437 -2.47 -0.08 10.86
CA ARG A 437 -2.01 -0.54 12.17
C ARG A 437 -0.98 -1.70 12.08
N SER A 438 -0.47 -2.03 10.89
CA SER A 438 0.63 -3.00 10.70
C SER A 438 1.89 -2.65 11.48
N CYS A 439 2.57 -3.61 12.10
CA CYS A 439 3.73 -3.35 12.95
C CYS A 439 4.80 -2.56 12.20
N ILE A 440 5.13 -1.35 12.69
CA ILE A 440 6.15 -0.49 12.07
C ILE A 440 7.55 -1.10 12.18
N GLY A 441 7.79 -1.91 13.22
CA GLY A 441 9.05 -2.62 13.47
C GLY A 441 9.12 -4.02 12.86
N GLN A 442 8.17 -4.42 12.00
CA GLN A 442 8.15 -5.77 11.41
C GLN A 442 9.48 -6.13 10.75
N ARG A 443 10.02 -5.25 9.92
CA ARG A 443 11.29 -5.49 9.21
C ARG A 443 12.48 -5.59 10.16
N PHE A 444 12.51 -4.73 11.17
CA PHE A 444 13.52 -4.76 12.22
C PHE A 444 13.51 -6.09 12.98
N SER A 445 12.32 -6.54 13.38
CA SER A 445 12.14 -7.83 14.07
C SER A 445 12.60 -9.02 13.21
N MET A 446 12.32 -9.00 11.90
CA MET A 446 12.80 -10.05 10.98
C MET A 446 14.32 -10.04 10.78
N ILE A 447 14.96 -8.86 10.80
CA ILE A 447 16.43 -8.75 10.79
C ILE A 447 17.03 -9.38 12.04
N GLU A 448 16.51 -9.00 13.21
CA GLU A 448 16.95 -9.60 14.49
C GLU A 448 16.73 -11.11 14.49
N MET A 449 15.51 -11.58 14.21
CA MET A 449 15.18 -13.00 14.26
C MET A 449 16.10 -13.85 13.38
N LYS A 450 16.26 -13.49 12.09
CA LYS A 450 17.09 -14.28 11.17
C LYS A 450 18.57 -14.25 11.54
N THR A 451 19.08 -13.10 11.97
CA THR A 451 20.50 -12.92 12.34
C THR A 451 20.84 -13.71 13.61
N PHE A 452 20.02 -13.59 14.67
CA PHE A 452 20.24 -14.35 15.90
C PHE A 452 20.09 -15.86 15.67
N LEU A 453 19.09 -16.31 14.89
CA LEU A 453 18.94 -17.73 14.55
C LEU A 453 20.17 -18.25 13.79
N TYR A 454 20.68 -17.50 12.82
CA TYR A 454 21.90 -17.84 12.09
C TYR A 454 23.10 -18.03 13.01
N ILE A 455 23.39 -17.02 13.86
CA ILE A 455 24.55 -17.07 14.75
C ILE A 455 24.40 -18.20 15.78
N LEU A 456 23.23 -18.33 16.39
CA LEU A 456 23.02 -19.33 17.43
C LEU A 456 22.99 -20.76 16.87
N LEU A 457 22.28 -21.01 15.77
CA LEU A 457 22.13 -22.36 15.20
C LEU A 457 23.33 -22.83 14.36
N THR A 458 24.28 -21.96 14.02
CA THR A 458 25.56 -22.38 13.42
C THR A 458 26.61 -22.74 14.46
N ASN A 459 26.45 -22.27 15.71
CA ASN A 459 27.42 -22.48 16.79
C ASN A 459 26.93 -23.44 17.88
N PHE A 460 25.61 -23.54 18.13
CA PHE A 460 25.03 -24.36 19.19
C PHE A 460 23.95 -25.31 18.67
N VAL A 461 23.75 -26.43 19.37
CA VAL A 461 22.60 -27.33 19.21
C VAL A 461 21.73 -27.21 20.45
N PHE A 462 20.41 -27.08 20.28
CA PHE A 462 19.45 -26.85 21.36
C PHE A 462 18.61 -28.09 21.65
N GLU A 463 18.42 -28.39 22.92
CA GLU A 463 17.64 -29.51 23.46
C GLU A 463 16.72 -29.07 24.60
N GLU A 464 15.66 -29.84 24.86
CA GLU A 464 14.74 -29.56 25.95
C GLU A 464 15.36 -29.88 27.31
N SER A 465 15.23 -28.96 28.27
CA SER A 465 15.73 -29.16 29.65
C SER A 465 14.91 -30.10 30.52
N GLY A 466 13.75 -30.56 30.03
CA GLY A 466 12.77 -31.33 30.82
C GLY A 466 11.93 -30.48 31.78
N GLU A 467 12.22 -29.18 31.95
CA GLU A 467 11.38 -28.28 32.74
C GLU A 467 10.04 -27.99 32.05
N LYS A 468 8.96 -27.92 32.82
CA LYS A 468 7.62 -27.65 32.29
C LYS A 468 7.52 -26.20 31.80
N VAL A 469 7.66 -26.01 30.49
CA VAL A 469 7.43 -24.74 29.80
C VAL A 469 5.94 -24.46 29.68
N VAL A 470 5.50 -23.26 30.06
CA VAL A 470 4.11 -22.79 29.89
C VAL A 470 4.08 -21.69 28.83
N LYS A 471 3.23 -21.84 27.81
CA LYS A 471 2.98 -20.78 26.81
C LYS A 471 2.44 -19.54 27.50
N ALA A 472 3.03 -18.39 27.23
CA ALA A 472 2.67 -17.16 27.92
C ALA A 472 2.91 -15.93 27.03
N ASN A 473 2.01 -14.94 27.13
CA ASN A 473 2.10 -13.67 26.39
C ASN A 473 3.28 -12.83 26.86
N VAL A 474 3.61 -11.74 26.13
CA VAL A 474 4.50 -10.66 26.65
C VAL A 474 4.12 -10.19 28.07
N PHE A 475 2.85 -10.35 28.45
CA PHE A 475 2.32 -9.99 29.77
C PHE A 475 2.51 -11.07 30.86
N HIS A 476 3.14 -12.20 30.57
CA HIS A 476 3.34 -13.30 31.52
C HIS A 476 4.68 -13.98 31.25
N ARG A 477 5.73 -13.68 32.02
CA ARG A 477 7.01 -14.42 31.89
C ARG A 477 7.01 -15.62 32.86
N ARG A 478 7.35 -16.80 32.34
CA ARG A 478 7.96 -17.89 33.12
C ARG A 478 9.31 -18.20 32.47
N ARG A 479 10.29 -18.61 33.27
CA ARG A 479 11.64 -18.95 32.82
C ARG A 479 11.58 -20.04 31.76
N LEU A 480 12.27 -19.84 30.64
CA LEU A 480 12.44 -20.84 29.61
C LEU A 480 13.89 -21.33 29.63
N THR A 481 14.08 -22.53 30.16
CA THR A 481 15.40 -23.15 30.25
C THR A 481 15.61 -24.10 29.08
N LEU A 482 16.67 -23.88 28.30
CA LEU A 482 17.10 -24.78 27.20
C LEU A 482 18.47 -25.38 27.53
N ILE A 483 18.67 -26.62 27.13
CA ILE A 483 19.98 -27.28 27.13
C ILE A 483 20.66 -26.94 25.80
N MET A 484 21.94 -26.60 25.83
CA MET A 484 22.73 -26.34 24.62
C MET A 484 24.02 -27.15 24.62
N GLY A 485 24.35 -27.81 23.51
CA GLY A 485 25.58 -28.57 23.31
C GLY A 485 26.47 -28.02 22.18
N SER A 486 27.78 -28.18 22.30
CA SER A 486 28.77 -27.87 21.24
C SER A 486 29.32 -29.15 20.59
N ALA A 487 29.10 -29.34 19.28
CA ALA A 487 29.56 -30.52 18.54
C ALA A 487 30.39 -30.14 17.29
N PRO A 488 31.58 -30.73 17.07
CA PRO A 488 32.34 -30.60 15.81
C PRO A 488 31.82 -31.56 14.73
N SER A 489 31.73 -31.08 13.49
CA SER A 489 31.21 -31.81 12.33
C SER A 489 32.21 -32.83 11.75
N LYS A 490 31.79 -34.09 11.55
CA LYS A 490 32.49 -35.06 10.70
C LYS A 490 32.18 -34.80 9.22
N PRO A 491 33.17 -34.88 8.30
CA PRO A 491 32.94 -34.75 6.87
C PRO A 491 32.40 -36.07 6.29
N ALA A 492 31.35 -35.97 5.47
CA ALA A 492 30.80 -37.11 4.71
C ALA A 492 31.57 -37.31 3.39
N GLN A 493 31.80 -38.57 3.04
CA GLN A 493 32.54 -39.03 1.86
C GLN A 493 31.83 -38.77 0.52
N PRO A 494 32.58 -38.70 -0.60
CA PRO A 494 32.05 -38.39 -1.91
C PRO A 494 31.49 -39.64 -2.60
N VAL A 495 30.35 -39.49 -3.29
CA VAL A 495 29.86 -40.48 -4.25
C VAL A 495 30.23 -40.01 -5.66
N THR A 496 31.15 -40.75 -6.26
CA THR A 496 31.60 -40.66 -7.64
C THR A 496 30.58 -41.24 -8.61
N ALA A 497 30.31 -40.54 -9.71
CA ALA A 497 29.85 -41.13 -10.97
C ALA A 497 30.51 -40.38 -12.15
N GLU A 498 31.69 -40.88 -12.52
CA GLU A 498 32.32 -40.79 -13.85
C GLU A 498 31.48 -41.64 -14.83
N LEU A 499 31.17 -41.30 -16.10
CA LEU A 499 32.00 -40.87 -17.23
C LEU A 499 31.09 -40.43 -18.40
N ASN A 500 31.46 -39.37 -19.12
CA ASN A 500 32.01 -39.48 -20.48
C ASN A 500 32.32 -38.11 -21.09
N GLU A 501 33.61 -37.91 -21.39
CA GLU A 501 34.14 -36.85 -22.23
C GLU A 501 33.93 -37.18 -23.72
N LYS A 502 33.61 -36.17 -24.52
CA LYS A 502 34.29 -35.92 -25.80
C LYS A 502 33.88 -34.56 -26.39
N TYR A 503 34.90 -33.69 -26.57
CA TYR A 503 35.15 -32.83 -27.74
C TYR A 503 34.05 -31.83 -28.17
N GLN A 504 34.28 -30.60 -28.61
CA GLN A 504 35.43 -29.70 -28.81
C GLN A 504 34.81 -28.40 -29.37
N SER A 505 35.56 -27.30 -29.31
CA SER A 505 35.43 -26.06 -30.12
C SER A 505 34.21 -25.13 -29.95
N ARG A 506 34.54 -23.93 -29.46
CA ARG A 506 33.87 -22.62 -29.70
C ARG A 506 33.56 -22.40 -31.20
N PRO A 507 32.56 -21.54 -31.55
CA PRO A 507 32.88 -20.14 -31.79
C PRO A 507 31.86 -19.12 -31.26
N THR A 508 32.41 -17.99 -30.82
CA THR A 508 31.80 -16.65 -30.76
C THR A 508 31.03 -16.30 -32.03
N LEU A 509 29.84 -15.70 -31.91
CA LEU A 509 29.23 -14.92 -32.98
C LEU A 509 28.69 -13.59 -32.45
N ALA A 510 29.21 -12.53 -33.05
CA ALA A 510 28.79 -11.15 -32.94
C ALA A 510 27.62 -10.85 -33.90
N ALA A 511 27.00 -9.71 -33.65
CA ALA A 511 25.91 -9.04 -34.36
C ALA A 511 25.81 -9.22 -35.90
N GLY A 512 24.56 -9.23 -36.37
CA GLY A 512 24.15 -8.48 -37.57
C GLY A 512 23.37 -9.22 -38.67
N ASP A 513 22.20 -8.66 -38.97
CA ASP A 513 21.54 -8.58 -40.29
C ASP A 513 20.72 -9.77 -40.86
N GLY A 514 19.68 -9.41 -41.60
CA GLY A 514 18.57 -10.26 -42.01
C GLY A 514 18.94 -11.43 -42.93
N GLY A 515 18.40 -12.60 -42.61
CA GLY A 515 18.44 -13.79 -43.43
C GLY A 515 17.44 -14.81 -42.90
N SER A 516 16.65 -15.41 -43.79
CA SER A 516 15.67 -16.47 -43.52
C SER A 516 16.23 -17.53 -42.57
N GLN A 517 15.71 -17.60 -41.34
CA GLN A 517 16.07 -18.66 -40.39
C GLN A 517 15.41 -19.97 -40.82
N GLU A 518 16.24 -20.95 -41.21
CA GLU A 518 15.84 -22.35 -41.26
C GLU A 518 15.39 -22.80 -39.86
N VAL A 519 14.12 -23.20 -39.74
CA VAL A 519 13.55 -23.71 -38.49
C VAL A 519 14.11 -25.10 -38.25
N ILE A 520 15.18 -25.21 -37.48
CA ILE A 520 15.67 -26.49 -36.96
C ILE A 520 14.71 -26.95 -35.86
N ALA A 521 13.74 -27.79 -36.24
CA ALA A 521 12.77 -28.35 -35.30
C ALA A 521 13.42 -29.48 -34.48
N HIS A 522 13.81 -29.18 -33.25
CA HIS A 522 14.10 -30.21 -32.26
C HIS A 522 12.80 -30.92 -31.84
N ALA A 523 12.83 -32.24 -31.69
CA ALA A 523 11.70 -32.99 -31.13
C ALA A 523 11.42 -32.50 -29.70
N PRO A 524 10.17 -32.19 -29.33
CA PRO A 524 9.86 -31.70 -27.99
C PRO A 524 10.10 -32.79 -26.95
N LEU A 525 10.69 -32.42 -25.81
CA LEU A 525 10.89 -33.33 -24.67
C LEU A 525 9.56 -33.80 -24.05
N SER A 526 8.49 -33.04 -24.25
CA SER A 526 7.13 -33.38 -23.84
C SER A 526 6.27 -33.71 -25.07
N ALA A 527 5.69 -34.90 -25.08
CA ALA A 527 4.86 -35.36 -26.18
C ALA A 527 3.42 -34.82 -26.14
N ASP A 528 2.92 -34.40 -24.98
CA ASP A 528 1.56 -33.90 -24.76
C ASP A 528 1.49 -32.39 -24.50
N GLY A 529 2.64 -31.70 -24.51
CA GLY A 529 2.75 -30.28 -24.22
C GLY A 529 2.81 -29.94 -22.73
N SER A 530 2.84 -30.93 -21.84
CA SER A 530 3.08 -30.71 -20.41
C SER A 530 4.48 -30.14 -20.15
N LEU A 531 4.61 -29.34 -19.08
CA LEU A 531 5.92 -28.86 -18.64
C LEU A 531 6.68 -30.01 -17.96
N ALA A 532 7.63 -30.61 -18.68
CA ALA A 532 8.47 -31.67 -18.12
C ALA A 532 9.48 -31.09 -17.11
N LEU A 533 9.58 -31.70 -15.93
CA LEU A 533 10.55 -31.30 -14.91
C LEU A 533 11.99 -31.37 -15.42
N ALA A 534 12.30 -32.33 -16.30
CA ALA A 534 13.60 -32.44 -16.95
C ALA A 534 13.96 -31.18 -17.77
N SER A 535 12.99 -30.57 -18.46
CA SER A 535 13.18 -29.32 -19.18
C SER A 535 13.53 -28.18 -18.23
N VAL A 536 12.80 -28.07 -17.11
CA VAL A 536 13.04 -27.04 -16.08
C VAL A 536 14.42 -27.19 -15.46
N SER A 537 14.82 -28.43 -15.10
CA SER A 537 16.15 -28.70 -14.57
C SER A 537 17.26 -28.36 -15.57
N ALA A 538 17.06 -28.63 -16.86
CA ALA A 538 18.02 -28.27 -17.90
C ALA A 538 18.15 -26.74 -18.07
N TRP A 539 17.04 -26.01 -18.06
CA TRP A 539 17.06 -24.54 -18.11
C TRP A 539 17.69 -23.93 -16.87
N GLU A 540 17.41 -24.47 -15.68
CA GLU A 540 18.05 -24.02 -14.44
C GLU A 540 19.56 -24.27 -14.47
N ALA A 541 20.00 -25.43 -14.95
CA ALA A 541 21.43 -25.71 -15.10
C ALA A 541 22.11 -24.71 -16.05
N ALA A 542 21.45 -24.32 -17.15
CA ALA A 542 21.95 -23.30 -18.07
C ALA A 542 21.97 -21.90 -17.44
N ALA A 543 20.90 -21.51 -16.75
CA ALA A 543 20.78 -20.23 -16.05
C ALA A 543 21.77 -20.10 -14.88
N ALA A 544 22.05 -21.20 -14.17
CA ALA A 544 22.93 -21.25 -13.02
C ALA A 544 24.40 -21.03 -13.38
N VAL A 545 24.81 -21.19 -14.64
CA VAL A 545 26.18 -20.90 -15.10
C VAL A 545 26.31 -19.59 -15.86
N ASP A 546 25.20 -18.93 -16.20
CA ASP A 546 25.21 -17.63 -16.87
C ASP A 546 25.43 -16.48 -15.86
N ALA A 547 26.57 -15.81 -15.97
CA ALA A 547 26.96 -14.74 -15.05
C ALA A 547 25.98 -13.56 -15.05
N LYS A 548 25.35 -13.26 -16.20
CA LYS A 548 24.35 -12.19 -16.33
C LYS A 548 23.10 -12.53 -15.54
N THR A 549 22.59 -13.76 -15.68
CA THR A 549 21.46 -14.28 -14.91
C THR A 549 21.76 -14.37 -13.42
N GLN A 550 22.96 -14.80 -13.03
CA GLN A 550 23.38 -14.79 -11.61
C GLN A 550 23.39 -13.37 -11.01
N LEU A 551 23.94 -12.39 -11.73
CA LEU A 551 23.94 -10.99 -11.29
C LEU A 551 22.52 -10.43 -11.21
N ALA A 552 21.69 -10.69 -12.23
CA ALA A 552 20.29 -10.30 -12.24
C ALA A 552 19.51 -10.90 -11.06
N ARG A 553 19.71 -12.20 -10.76
CA ARG A 553 19.12 -12.86 -9.57
C ARG A 553 19.57 -12.20 -8.27
N THR A 554 20.85 -11.86 -8.16
CA THR A 554 21.41 -11.21 -6.98
C THR A 554 20.78 -9.83 -6.72
N ILE A 555 20.51 -9.06 -7.76
CA ILE A 555 19.97 -7.70 -7.64
C ILE A 555 18.44 -7.72 -7.53
N LEU A 556 17.76 -8.38 -8.46
CA LEU A 556 16.32 -8.24 -8.69
C LEU A 556 15.45 -9.02 -7.70
N VAL A 557 16.00 -10.02 -7.00
CA VAL A 557 15.31 -10.66 -5.86
C VAL A 557 15.09 -9.68 -4.70
N HIS A 558 15.90 -8.62 -4.63
CA HIS A 558 15.92 -7.68 -3.50
C HIS A 558 15.55 -6.24 -3.87
N SER A 559 15.15 -5.99 -5.11
CA SER A 559 14.87 -4.65 -5.62
C SER A 559 13.69 -4.64 -6.59
N ASP A 560 13.03 -3.48 -6.69
CA ASP A 560 12.04 -3.27 -7.75
C ASP A 560 12.74 -3.24 -9.11
N ILE A 561 12.21 -4.01 -10.06
CA ILE A 561 12.80 -4.20 -11.39
C ILE A 561 12.97 -2.87 -12.15
N ARG A 562 12.02 -1.94 -12.02
CA ARG A 562 12.08 -0.64 -12.72
C ARG A 562 13.17 0.24 -12.13
N SER A 563 13.25 0.28 -10.80
CA SER A 563 14.24 1.05 -10.06
C SER A 563 15.66 0.53 -10.29
N ALA A 564 15.84 -0.79 -10.30
CA ALA A 564 17.14 -1.44 -10.48
C ALA A 564 17.66 -1.34 -11.92
N LEU A 565 16.76 -1.39 -12.91
CA LEU A 565 17.12 -1.36 -14.33
C LEU A 565 16.94 0.02 -14.97
N LEU A 566 16.77 1.06 -14.16
CA LEU A 566 16.70 2.45 -14.63
C LEU A 566 18.05 2.88 -15.23
N ARG A 567 18.03 3.37 -16.47
CA ARG A 567 19.25 3.76 -17.19
C ARG A 567 19.63 5.20 -16.90
N ARG A 568 20.82 5.38 -16.33
CA ARG A 568 21.39 6.70 -16.03
C ARG A 568 21.61 7.53 -17.29
N GLU A 569 21.91 6.89 -18.43
CA GLU A 569 22.14 7.60 -19.70
C GLU A 569 20.88 8.35 -20.16
N ALA A 570 19.70 7.73 -20.06
CA ALA A 570 18.43 8.38 -20.38
C ALA A 570 18.19 9.59 -19.45
N MET A 571 18.44 9.40 -18.14
CA MET A 571 18.31 10.45 -17.13
C MET A 571 19.17 11.70 -17.38
N ILE A 572 20.37 11.51 -17.94
CA ILE A 572 21.30 12.62 -18.26
C ILE A 572 20.88 13.30 -19.56
N LYS A 573 20.42 12.53 -20.55
CA LYS A 573 20.06 13.00 -21.89
C LYS A 573 18.78 13.85 -21.87
N ASP A 574 17.77 13.43 -21.11
CA ASP A 574 16.43 14.01 -21.17
C ASP A 574 16.27 15.21 -20.25
N THR A 575 16.76 16.36 -20.73
CA THR A 575 16.72 17.62 -20.01
C THR A 575 15.41 18.40 -20.20
N HIS A 576 14.97 19.08 -19.14
CA HIS A 576 13.76 19.92 -19.10
C HIS A 576 13.98 21.31 -19.75
N VAL A 577 14.53 21.33 -20.97
CA VAL A 577 14.79 22.56 -21.75
C VAL A 577 14.11 22.47 -23.10
N PHE A 578 13.25 23.44 -23.40
CA PHE A 578 12.41 23.48 -24.60
C PHE A 578 12.55 24.84 -25.28
N ASN A 579 12.55 24.87 -26.62
CA ASN A 579 12.79 26.09 -27.39
C ASN A 579 11.51 26.69 -28.00
N THR A 580 10.40 25.96 -27.94
CA THR A 580 9.06 26.41 -28.35
C THR A 580 8.09 26.08 -27.23
N GLU A 581 7.63 27.09 -26.48
CA GLU A 581 6.74 26.92 -25.33
C GLU A 581 5.60 27.94 -25.36
N LEU A 582 4.59 27.74 -24.52
CA LEU A 582 3.54 28.73 -24.27
C LEU A 582 4.09 29.99 -23.59
N ASP A 583 3.37 31.11 -23.74
CA ASP A 583 3.77 32.44 -23.26
C ASP A 583 4.07 32.49 -21.75
N PHE A 584 3.38 31.65 -20.97
CA PHE A 584 3.59 31.54 -19.53
C PHE A 584 3.21 30.14 -19.01
N LYS A 585 3.77 29.78 -17.85
CA LYS A 585 3.42 28.54 -17.15
C LYS A 585 2.11 28.72 -16.38
N THR A 586 1.21 27.76 -16.49
CA THR A 586 -0.02 27.75 -15.67
C THR A 586 0.30 27.28 -14.25
N GLY A 587 -0.41 27.82 -13.27
CA GLY A 587 -0.23 27.49 -11.86
C GLY A 587 -1.55 27.64 -11.08
N PRO A 588 -1.67 27.00 -9.91
CA PRO A 588 -0.75 25.99 -9.38
C PRO A 588 -0.85 24.67 -10.17
N VAL A 589 0.14 23.80 -10.05
CA VAL A 589 0.07 22.45 -10.64
C VAL A 589 -1.06 21.67 -10.00
N THR A 590 -1.90 21.06 -10.84
CA THR A 590 -3.10 20.36 -10.38
C THR A 590 -2.80 18.96 -9.85
N ASN A 591 -3.68 18.41 -9.01
CA ASN A 591 -3.52 17.06 -8.46
C ASN A 591 -4.86 16.31 -8.37
N GLN A 592 -5.05 15.28 -9.20
CA GLN A 592 -6.25 14.44 -9.22
C GLN A 592 -6.35 13.47 -8.05
N LYS A 593 -5.26 13.27 -7.30
CA LYS A 593 -5.16 12.32 -6.17
C LYS A 593 -5.58 10.90 -6.60
N SER A 594 -6.32 10.20 -5.75
CA SER A 594 -6.77 8.81 -5.97
C SER A 594 -8.11 8.79 -6.72
N SER A 595 -8.12 9.36 -7.93
CA SER A 595 -9.27 9.36 -8.84
C SER A 595 -8.81 9.27 -10.29
N GLY A 596 -9.64 8.68 -11.17
CA GLY A 596 -9.35 8.54 -12.60
C GLY A 596 -9.80 9.75 -13.42
N ARG A 597 -9.55 10.97 -12.93
CA ARG A 597 -10.08 12.22 -13.54
C ARG A 597 -9.09 12.93 -14.46
N CYS A 598 -8.02 12.25 -14.90
CA CYS A 598 -6.93 12.86 -15.66
C CYS A 598 -7.40 13.64 -16.89
N TRP A 599 -8.38 13.11 -17.63
CA TRP A 599 -8.99 13.79 -18.76
C TRP A 599 -9.68 15.11 -18.39
N LEU A 600 -10.41 15.19 -17.28
CA LEU A 600 -11.00 16.44 -16.78
C LEU A 600 -9.92 17.44 -16.35
N PHE A 601 -8.86 16.96 -15.70
CA PHE A 601 -7.72 17.80 -15.31
C PHE A 601 -6.97 18.33 -16.54
N ALA A 602 -6.67 17.49 -17.52
CA ALA A 602 -6.01 17.90 -18.75
C ALA A 602 -6.87 18.91 -19.54
N THR A 603 -8.18 18.68 -19.67
CA THR A 603 -9.08 19.63 -20.33
C THR A 603 -9.15 20.95 -19.57
N THR A 604 -9.30 20.93 -18.24
CA THR A 604 -9.34 22.16 -17.45
C THR A 604 -7.99 22.89 -17.44
N ASN A 605 -6.87 22.19 -17.57
CA ASN A 605 -5.53 22.78 -17.74
C ASN A 605 -5.36 23.47 -19.11
N VAL A 606 -5.94 22.91 -20.17
CA VAL A 606 -6.02 23.57 -21.48
C VAL A 606 -6.87 24.86 -21.39
N LEU A 607 -8.05 24.76 -20.78
CA LEU A 607 -9.00 25.88 -20.70
C LEU A 607 -8.53 27.02 -19.78
N ARG A 608 -7.94 26.68 -18.63
CA ARG A 608 -7.51 27.69 -17.64
C ARG A 608 -6.44 28.63 -18.19
N TYR A 609 -5.62 28.17 -19.15
CA TYR A 609 -4.63 29.02 -19.81
C TYR A 609 -5.27 30.28 -20.41
N GLN A 610 -6.42 30.13 -21.07
CA GLN A 610 -7.13 31.26 -21.68
C GLN A 610 -7.81 32.16 -20.63
N VAL A 611 -8.34 31.56 -19.55
CA VAL A 611 -8.90 32.33 -18.42
C VAL A 611 -7.81 33.18 -17.76
N MET A 612 -6.67 32.57 -17.43
CA MET A 612 -5.52 33.25 -16.83
C MET A 612 -4.96 34.35 -17.72
N LYS A 613 -4.91 34.12 -19.05
CA LYS A 613 -4.47 35.13 -20.02
C LYS A 613 -5.43 36.32 -20.08
N LYS A 614 -6.75 36.07 -20.17
CA LYS A 614 -7.78 37.12 -20.28
C LYS A 614 -7.94 37.95 -19.00
N LEU A 615 -7.87 37.30 -17.84
CA LEU A 615 -8.06 37.93 -16.53
C LEU A 615 -6.73 38.35 -15.87
N ASN A 616 -5.60 38.16 -16.56
CA ASN A 616 -4.26 38.41 -16.03
C ASN A 616 -4.03 37.76 -14.65
N LEU A 617 -4.33 36.47 -14.48
CA LEU A 617 -4.26 35.78 -13.18
C LEU A 617 -2.92 35.11 -12.97
N LYS A 618 -2.37 35.21 -11.74
CA LYS A 618 -1.13 34.53 -11.35
C LYS A 618 -1.34 33.03 -11.22
N GLU A 619 -2.40 32.66 -10.53
CA GLU A 619 -2.77 31.29 -10.19
C GLU A 619 -4.28 31.13 -10.36
N PHE A 620 -4.71 30.03 -10.99
CA PHE A 620 -6.13 29.76 -11.21
C PHE A 620 -6.38 28.28 -11.50
N GLN A 621 -7.52 27.78 -11.02
CA GLN A 621 -8.05 26.46 -11.36
C GLN A 621 -9.54 26.56 -11.66
N LEU A 622 -9.98 25.80 -12.65
CA LEU A 622 -11.39 25.46 -12.84
C LEU A 622 -11.75 24.31 -11.90
N SER A 623 -13.02 24.22 -11.49
CA SER A 623 -13.49 23.11 -10.68
C SER A 623 -13.58 21.82 -11.50
N GLN A 624 -12.65 20.89 -11.25
CA GLN A 624 -12.72 19.54 -11.82
C GLN A 624 -13.82 18.72 -11.14
N ASN A 625 -14.07 18.95 -9.85
CA ASN A 625 -15.18 18.32 -9.12
C ASN A 625 -16.54 18.65 -9.74
N TYR A 626 -16.74 19.87 -10.26
CA TYR A 626 -17.99 20.28 -10.90
C TYR A 626 -18.29 19.43 -12.14
N LEU A 627 -17.31 19.28 -13.02
CA LEU A 627 -17.44 18.45 -14.22
C LEU A 627 -17.55 16.96 -13.85
N PHE A 628 -16.81 16.52 -12.83
CA PHE A 628 -16.87 15.14 -12.34
C PHE A 628 -18.26 14.75 -11.82
N PHE A 629 -18.92 15.65 -11.09
CA PHE A 629 -20.29 15.45 -10.64
C PHE A 629 -21.23 15.21 -11.82
N TRP A 630 -21.23 16.11 -12.81
CA TRP A 630 -22.12 15.98 -13.96
C TRP A 630 -21.79 14.78 -14.84
N ASP A 631 -20.50 14.47 -15.02
CA ASP A 631 -20.05 13.29 -15.75
C ASP A 631 -20.60 12.00 -15.12
N LYS A 632 -20.37 11.83 -13.81
CA LYS A 632 -20.75 10.60 -13.11
C LYS A 632 -22.26 10.39 -13.09
N LEU A 633 -23.04 11.47 -12.93
CA LEU A 633 -24.50 11.41 -12.95
C LEU A 633 -25.00 11.04 -14.36
N ASN A 634 -24.42 11.63 -15.40
CA ASN A 634 -24.79 11.33 -16.77
C ASN A 634 -24.40 9.92 -17.18
N LYS A 635 -23.19 9.44 -16.83
CA LYS A 635 -22.79 8.04 -17.04
C LYS A 635 -23.72 7.06 -16.34
N SER A 636 -24.17 7.39 -15.12
CA SER A 636 -25.16 6.59 -14.40
C SER A 636 -26.48 6.51 -15.16
N ASN A 637 -26.97 7.64 -15.69
CA ASN A 637 -28.14 7.67 -16.55
C ASN A 637 -27.93 6.90 -17.88
N TYR A 638 -26.77 7.08 -18.51
CA TYR A 638 -26.39 6.43 -19.77
C TYR A 638 -26.36 4.90 -19.62
N TYR A 639 -25.76 4.40 -18.54
CA TYR A 639 -25.76 2.98 -18.18
C TYR A 639 -27.19 2.41 -18.04
N LEU A 640 -28.10 3.15 -17.40
CA LEU A 640 -29.48 2.70 -17.22
C LEU A 640 -30.29 2.77 -18.52
N GLU A 641 -30.05 3.74 -19.40
CA GLU A 641 -30.64 3.74 -20.75
C GLU A 641 -30.15 2.56 -21.58
N LEU A 642 -28.85 2.21 -21.52
CA LEU A 642 -28.35 1.00 -22.15
C LEU A 642 -28.94 -0.27 -21.54
N SER A 643 -29.21 -0.27 -20.24
CA SER A 643 -29.90 -1.38 -19.57
C SER A 643 -31.34 -1.56 -20.08
N ILE A 644 -32.02 -0.46 -20.42
CA ILE A 644 -33.35 -0.49 -21.07
C ILE A 644 -33.22 -0.98 -22.51
N GLN A 645 -32.27 -0.45 -23.28
CA GLN A 645 -32.04 -0.81 -24.68
C GLN A 645 -31.70 -2.30 -24.84
N HIS A 646 -30.93 -2.87 -23.91
CA HIS A 646 -30.44 -4.26 -23.95
C HIS A 646 -31.13 -5.15 -22.92
N ALA A 647 -32.37 -4.82 -22.53
CA ALA A 647 -33.08 -5.52 -21.46
C ALA A 647 -33.31 -7.02 -21.73
N GLU A 648 -33.34 -7.44 -22.99
CA GLU A 648 -33.56 -8.83 -23.41
C GLU A 648 -32.26 -9.60 -23.65
N THR A 649 -31.11 -8.93 -23.76
CA THR A 649 -29.80 -9.56 -23.94
C THR A 649 -29.40 -10.34 -22.69
N PRO A 650 -28.94 -11.60 -22.77
CA PRO A 650 -28.54 -12.41 -21.61
C PRO A 650 -27.51 -11.72 -20.70
N LEU A 651 -27.54 -12.00 -19.39
CA LEU A 651 -26.64 -11.35 -18.42
C LEU A 651 -25.17 -11.76 -18.57
N ASP A 652 -24.92 -12.96 -19.09
CA ASP A 652 -23.60 -13.52 -19.38
C ASP A 652 -23.06 -13.11 -20.76
N ASP A 653 -23.83 -12.34 -21.54
CA ASP A 653 -23.37 -11.75 -22.79
C ASP A 653 -22.18 -10.80 -22.53
N ARG A 654 -21.18 -10.85 -23.42
CA ARG A 654 -19.96 -10.04 -23.31
C ARG A 654 -20.27 -8.53 -23.22
N LEU A 655 -21.28 -8.04 -23.96
CA LEU A 655 -21.69 -6.65 -23.92
C LEU A 655 -22.22 -6.29 -22.52
N ILE A 656 -23.15 -7.08 -21.97
CA ILE A 656 -23.73 -6.80 -20.65
C ILE A 656 -22.67 -6.87 -19.56
N SER A 657 -21.78 -7.86 -19.62
CA SER A 657 -20.63 -7.99 -18.72
C SER A 657 -19.74 -6.73 -18.77
N HIS A 658 -19.38 -6.28 -19.98
CA HIS A 658 -18.57 -5.08 -20.17
C HIS A 658 -19.26 -3.80 -19.66
N LEU A 659 -20.53 -3.57 -20.01
CA LEU A 659 -21.30 -2.39 -19.55
C LEU A 659 -21.41 -2.34 -18.03
N SER A 660 -21.53 -3.49 -17.36
CA SER A 660 -21.60 -3.60 -15.91
C SER A 660 -20.26 -3.33 -15.18
N GLY A 661 -19.15 -3.27 -15.93
CA GLY A 661 -17.79 -3.05 -15.46
C GLY A 661 -17.37 -1.58 -15.48
N ASP A 662 -16.81 -1.14 -16.59
CA ASP A 662 -16.02 0.10 -16.70
C ASP A 662 -16.79 1.32 -17.20
N LEU A 663 -18.04 1.17 -17.63
CA LEU A 663 -18.83 2.29 -18.16
C LEU A 663 -19.05 3.42 -17.12
N ILE A 664 -19.02 3.07 -15.82
CA ILE A 664 -19.20 4.02 -14.70
C ILE A 664 -17.83 4.41 -14.10
N SER A 665 -16.72 4.15 -14.80
CA SER A 665 -15.38 4.61 -14.38
C SER A 665 -15.29 6.14 -14.33
N ASP A 666 -14.21 6.65 -13.72
CA ASP A 666 -13.94 8.09 -13.72
C ASP A 666 -13.44 8.57 -15.08
N GLY A 667 -12.82 7.68 -15.86
CA GLY A 667 -12.16 8.00 -17.13
C GLY A 667 -13.12 8.44 -18.22
N GLY A 668 -12.62 9.19 -19.19
CA GLY A 668 -13.46 9.74 -20.25
C GLY A 668 -12.65 10.16 -21.45
N GLN A 669 -13.29 10.91 -22.34
CA GLN A 669 -12.76 11.28 -23.65
C GLN A 669 -13.07 12.75 -24.00
N TRP A 670 -12.41 13.27 -25.02
CA TRP A 670 -12.58 14.68 -25.41
C TRP A 670 -14.03 15.05 -25.75
N ASP A 671 -14.71 14.26 -26.59
CA ASP A 671 -16.11 14.55 -26.95
C ASP A 671 -17.05 14.46 -25.72
N MET A 672 -16.72 13.61 -24.75
CA MET A 672 -17.46 13.50 -23.49
C MET A 672 -17.37 14.78 -22.66
N VAL A 673 -16.22 15.48 -22.64
CA VAL A 673 -16.10 16.74 -21.89
C VAL A 673 -16.73 17.90 -22.66
N VAL A 674 -16.71 17.87 -24.00
CA VAL A 674 -17.48 18.82 -24.83
C VAL A 674 -18.97 18.73 -24.47
N ASN A 675 -19.53 17.53 -24.36
CA ASN A 675 -20.92 17.34 -23.92
C ASN A 675 -21.19 18.01 -22.55
N LEU A 676 -20.26 17.87 -21.60
CA LEU A 676 -20.41 18.46 -20.27
C LEU A 676 -20.32 19.99 -20.29
N LEU A 677 -19.34 20.54 -21.01
CA LEU A 677 -19.13 21.98 -21.10
C LEU A 677 -20.29 22.70 -21.80
N GLU A 678 -20.81 22.13 -22.90
CA GLU A 678 -21.93 22.73 -23.63
C GLU A 678 -23.24 22.63 -22.83
N THR A 679 -23.43 21.57 -22.04
CA THR A 679 -24.67 21.36 -21.25
C THR A 679 -24.65 22.08 -19.90
N TYR A 680 -23.54 22.01 -19.18
CA TYR A 680 -23.44 22.45 -17.77
C TYR A 680 -22.52 23.65 -17.59
N GLY A 681 -21.62 23.94 -18.54
CA GLY A 681 -20.63 25.01 -18.41
C GLY A 681 -19.46 24.63 -17.50
N MET A 682 -18.82 25.63 -16.90
CA MET A 682 -17.70 25.45 -15.98
C MET A 682 -17.69 26.53 -14.91
N VAL A 683 -17.08 26.25 -13.76
CA VAL A 683 -16.96 27.21 -12.65
C VAL A 683 -15.53 27.25 -12.13
N PRO A 684 -15.08 28.37 -11.53
CA PRO A 684 -13.84 28.44 -10.75
C PRO A 684 -13.80 27.42 -9.62
N GLN A 685 -12.61 26.91 -9.31
CA GLN A 685 -12.42 25.91 -8.24
C GLN A 685 -12.93 26.36 -6.86
N PRO A 686 -12.79 27.64 -6.43
CA PRO A 686 -13.36 28.09 -5.16
C PRO A 686 -14.89 28.05 -5.08
N VAL A 687 -15.59 28.11 -6.22
CA VAL A 687 -17.07 28.10 -6.28
C VAL A 687 -17.61 26.69 -6.02
N TYR A 688 -16.87 25.66 -6.42
CA TYR A 688 -17.20 24.27 -6.11
C TYR A 688 -15.90 23.48 -5.88
N PRO A 689 -15.39 23.42 -4.65
CA PRO A 689 -14.07 22.86 -4.36
C PRO A 689 -14.07 21.32 -4.42
N GLU A 690 -12.88 20.74 -4.27
CA GLU A 690 -12.71 19.30 -4.11
C GLU A 690 -13.36 18.79 -2.81
N SER A 691 -13.90 17.58 -2.85
CA SER A 691 -14.35 16.82 -1.69
C SER A 691 -13.41 15.63 -1.41
N THR A 692 -13.60 14.96 -0.27
CA THR A 692 -12.89 13.70 0.01
C THR A 692 -13.09 12.69 -1.13
N HIS A 693 -14.32 12.57 -1.65
CA HIS A 693 -14.65 11.56 -2.65
C HIS A 693 -14.41 11.99 -4.09
N SER A 694 -14.17 13.27 -4.37
CA SER A 694 -13.57 13.68 -5.64
C SER A 694 -12.08 13.32 -5.68
N SER A 695 -11.37 13.39 -4.54
CA SER A 695 -9.95 13.04 -4.41
C SER A 695 -9.68 11.55 -4.07
N LEU A 696 -10.69 10.80 -3.64
CA LEU A 696 -10.67 9.37 -3.34
C LEU A 696 -12.00 8.75 -3.81
N SER A 697 -12.11 8.49 -5.11
CA SER A 697 -13.37 8.13 -5.77
C SER A 697 -13.77 6.67 -5.61
N SER A 698 -12.82 5.76 -5.30
CA SER A 698 -13.08 4.31 -5.23
C SER A 698 -14.26 3.90 -4.33
N PRO A 699 -14.43 4.45 -3.10
CA PRO A 699 -15.61 4.14 -2.28
C PRO A 699 -16.94 4.56 -2.92
N LEU A 700 -16.99 5.77 -3.50
CA LEU A 700 -18.18 6.27 -4.20
C LEU A 700 -18.49 5.40 -5.42
N ASN A 701 -17.49 5.13 -6.25
CA ASN A 701 -17.63 4.29 -7.44
C ASN A 701 -18.10 2.87 -7.10
N SER A 702 -17.59 2.28 -6.03
CA SER A 702 -18.00 0.93 -5.59
C SER A 702 -19.48 0.89 -5.19
N LEU A 703 -19.94 1.89 -4.44
CA LEU A 703 -21.34 2.01 -4.05
C LEU A 703 -22.24 2.26 -5.26
N LEU A 704 -21.89 3.20 -6.13
CA LEU A 704 -22.67 3.53 -7.32
C LEU A 704 -22.74 2.34 -8.29
N LYS A 705 -21.63 1.64 -8.55
CA LYS A 705 -21.63 0.44 -9.40
C LYS A 705 -22.55 -0.63 -8.84
N THR A 706 -22.55 -0.83 -7.52
CA THR A 706 -23.46 -1.79 -6.86
C THR A 706 -24.92 -1.40 -7.07
N LYS A 707 -25.29 -0.16 -6.77
CA LYS A 707 -26.66 0.34 -6.94
C LYS A 707 -27.11 0.33 -8.40
N LEU A 708 -26.24 0.70 -9.33
CA LEU A 708 -26.57 0.71 -10.75
C LEU A 708 -26.80 -0.70 -11.29
N ARG A 709 -26.00 -1.70 -10.86
CA ARG A 709 -26.26 -3.11 -11.19
C ARG A 709 -27.61 -3.58 -10.66
N GLU A 710 -27.94 -3.24 -9.42
CA GLU A 710 -29.27 -3.51 -8.84
C GLU A 710 -30.39 -2.83 -9.65
N HIS A 711 -30.23 -1.54 -9.96
CA HIS A 711 -31.18 -0.75 -10.76
C HIS A 711 -31.39 -1.33 -12.17
N SER A 712 -30.31 -1.79 -12.81
CA SER A 712 -30.37 -2.48 -14.11
C SER A 712 -31.22 -3.75 -14.01
N LEU A 713 -31.02 -4.57 -12.98
CA LEU A 713 -31.84 -5.77 -12.76
C LEU A 713 -33.32 -5.43 -12.50
N VAL A 714 -33.60 -4.35 -11.76
CA VAL A 714 -34.97 -3.86 -11.55
C VAL A 714 -35.62 -3.48 -12.89
N LEU A 715 -34.92 -2.70 -13.73
CA LEU A 715 -35.42 -2.28 -15.04
C LEU A 715 -35.64 -3.47 -15.97
N ARG A 716 -34.73 -4.45 -15.97
CA ARG A 716 -34.86 -5.67 -16.78
C ARG A 716 -36.05 -6.54 -16.37
N LYS A 717 -36.26 -6.72 -15.06
CA LYS A 717 -37.44 -7.43 -14.52
C LYS A 717 -38.74 -6.73 -14.89
N LEU A 718 -38.79 -5.41 -14.73
CA LEU A 718 -39.95 -4.61 -15.12
C LEU A 718 -40.20 -4.69 -16.63
N SER A 719 -39.14 -4.63 -17.43
CA SER A 719 -39.21 -4.73 -18.89
C SER A 719 -39.80 -6.07 -19.33
N ALA A 720 -39.35 -7.18 -18.75
CA ALA A 720 -39.91 -8.51 -19.01
C ALA A 720 -41.38 -8.62 -18.59
N ALA A 721 -41.75 -8.07 -17.41
CA ALA A 721 -43.14 -8.06 -16.94
C ALA A 721 -44.06 -7.24 -17.87
N LEU A 722 -43.63 -6.06 -18.30
CA LEU A 722 -44.42 -5.19 -19.18
C LEU A 722 -44.59 -5.80 -20.58
N ARG A 723 -43.53 -6.39 -21.16
CA ARG A 723 -43.61 -7.07 -22.47
C ARG A 723 -44.43 -8.36 -22.45
N SER A 724 -44.59 -8.98 -21.29
CA SER A 724 -45.51 -10.12 -21.13
C SER A 724 -46.99 -9.73 -21.16
N SER A 725 -47.32 -8.45 -20.98
CA SER A 725 -48.69 -7.92 -21.09
C SER A 725 -49.00 -7.55 -22.54
N SER A 726 -49.95 -8.24 -23.17
CA SER A 726 -50.28 -8.09 -24.61
C SER A 726 -51.01 -6.79 -25.00
N THR A 727 -51.08 -5.80 -24.10
CA THR A 727 -51.91 -4.59 -24.26
C THR A 727 -51.11 -3.29 -24.40
N LEU A 728 -49.78 -3.32 -24.24
CA LEU A 728 -48.94 -2.12 -24.26
C LEU A 728 -48.08 -2.06 -25.53
N SER A 729 -47.94 -0.88 -26.12
CA SER A 729 -46.99 -0.62 -27.19
C SER A 729 -45.56 -0.49 -26.67
N GLU A 730 -44.55 -0.75 -27.52
CA GLU A 730 -43.13 -0.62 -27.13
C GLU A 730 -42.77 0.80 -26.66
N SER A 731 -43.38 1.83 -27.26
CA SER A 731 -43.21 3.22 -26.81
C SER A 731 -43.74 3.47 -25.40
N GLU A 732 -44.87 2.87 -25.04
CA GLU A 732 -45.45 2.98 -23.69
C GLU A 732 -44.58 2.22 -22.68
N ILE A 733 -44.09 1.03 -23.06
CA ILE A 733 -43.17 0.23 -22.23
C ILE A 733 -41.90 1.03 -21.93
N VAL A 734 -41.25 1.60 -22.94
CA VAL A 734 -40.04 2.41 -22.76
C VAL A 734 -40.32 3.66 -21.91
N ALA A 735 -41.48 4.31 -22.08
CA ALA A 735 -41.87 5.45 -21.25
C ALA A 735 -42.01 5.06 -19.77
N MET A 736 -42.67 3.93 -19.48
CA MET A 736 -42.79 3.41 -18.12
C MET A 736 -41.43 3.03 -17.51
N LEU A 737 -40.54 2.39 -18.29
CA LEU A 737 -39.19 2.07 -17.86
C LEU A 737 -38.37 3.33 -17.54
N ARG A 738 -38.50 4.39 -18.35
CA ARG A 738 -37.83 5.68 -18.11
C ARG A 738 -38.36 6.38 -16.87
N SER A 739 -39.67 6.35 -16.64
CA SER A 739 -40.26 6.84 -15.38
C SER A 739 -39.68 6.09 -14.18
N LYS A 740 -39.56 4.75 -14.25
CA LYS A 740 -38.92 3.98 -13.18
C LYS A 740 -37.45 4.34 -13.01
N LYS A 741 -36.72 4.51 -14.12
CA LYS A 741 -35.30 4.92 -14.11
C LYS A 741 -35.11 6.26 -13.40
N GLU A 742 -36.00 7.24 -13.57
CA GLU A 742 -35.90 8.53 -12.88
C GLU A 742 -35.99 8.39 -11.35
N GLU A 743 -36.87 7.52 -10.85
CA GLU A 743 -36.94 7.20 -9.41
C GLU A 743 -35.62 6.60 -8.90
N LEU A 744 -35.02 5.69 -9.68
CA LEU A 744 -33.77 5.03 -9.32
C LEU A 744 -32.58 6.01 -9.40
N LEU A 745 -32.56 6.89 -10.40
CA LEU A 745 -31.51 7.90 -10.59
C LEU A 745 -31.55 8.96 -9.47
N LYS A 746 -32.71 9.20 -8.85
CA LYS A 746 -32.82 10.03 -7.64
C LYS A 746 -31.96 9.49 -6.50
N GLU A 747 -31.92 8.17 -6.29
CA GLU A 747 -31.04 7.55 -5.28
C GLU A 747 -29.56 7.84 -5.58
N VAL A 748 -29.16 7.71 -6.85
CA VAL A 748 -27.81 8.02 -7.33
C VAL A 748 -27.46 9.47 -7.04
N TYR A 749 -28.36 10.41 -7.38
CA TYR A 749 -28.17 11.83 -7.11
C TYR A 749 -28.04 12.11 -5.60
N THR A 750 -28.84 11.46 -4.76
CA THR A 750 -28.73 11.60 -3.29
C THR A 750 -27.36 11.16 -2.77
N VAL A 751 -26.85 10.00 -3.23
CA VAL A 751 -25.51 9.53 -2.84
C VAL A 751 -24.43 10.49 -3.32
N MET A 752 -24.51 10.96 -4.57
CA MET A 752 -23.52 11.86 -5.15
C MET A 752 -23.51 13.23 -4.48
N SER A 753 -24.67 13.85 -4.28
CA SER A 753 -24.76 15.16 -3.60
C SER A 753 -24.31 15.10 -2.15
N ALA A 754 -24.53 13.98 -1.45
CA ALA A 754 -24.02 13.76 -0.09
C ALA A 754 -22.49 13.62 -0.02
N THR A 755 -21.85 13.12 -1.09
CA THR A 755 -20.41 12.79 -1.10
C THR A 755 -19.53 13.83 -1.80
N LEU A 756 -20.08 14.51 -2.81
CA LEU A 756 -19.39 15.52 -3.61
C LEU A 756 -19.85 16.96 -3.28
N GLY A 757 -20.97 17.12 -2.58
CA GLY A 757 -21.66 18.38 -2.37
C GLY A 757 -22.65 18.70 -3.49
N VAL A 758 -23.52 19.69 -3.29
CA VAL A 758 -24.48 20.13 -4.31
C VAL A 758 -23.80 21.11 -5.27
N PRO A 759 -23.66 20.79 -6.57
CA PRO A 759 -23.05 21.71 -7.51
C PRO A 759 -23.94 22.95 -7.73
N PRO A 760 -23.36 24.12 -8.03
CA PRO A 760 -24.13 25.27 -8.50
C PRO A 760 -24.96 24.87 -9.71
N HIS A 761 -26.24 25.25 -9.72
CA HIS A 761 -27.10 24.97 -10.86
C HIS A 761 -26.55 25.68 -12.12
N PRO A 762 -26.51 25.04 -13.30
CA PRO A 762 -25.95 25.63 -14.53
C PRO A 762 -26.58 26.96 -14.95
N ASP A 763 -27.86 27.16 -14.61
CA ASP A 763 -28.64 28.38 -14.82
C ASP A 763 -28.63 29.37 -13.65
N ALA A 764 -28.12 28.96 -12.48
CA ALA A 764 -28.05 29.85 -11.33
C ALA A 764 -26.81 30.74 -11.43
N LYS A 765 -26.99 32.01 -11.08
CA LYS A 765 -25.87 32.94 -11.00
C LYS A 765 -25.02 32.62 -9.77
N PHE A 766 -23.70 32.76 -9.93
CA PHE A 766 -22.75 32.79 -8.82
C PHE A 766 -21.87 34.04 -8.95
N VAL A 767 -21.28 34.45 -7.84
CA VAL A 767 -20.30 35.53 -7.76
C VAL A 767 -18.94 34.92 -7.43
N TRP A 768 -17.90 35.36 -8.13
CA TRP A 768 -16.53 34.95 -7.87
C TRP A 768 -15.61 36.17 -7.85
N ASP A 769 -15.07 36.47 -6.67
CA ASP A 769 -14.08 37.52 -6.47
C ASP A 769 -12.65 36.95 -6.64
N TYR A 770 -11.77 37.74 -7.23
CA TYR A 770 -10.39 37.36 -7.49
C TYR A 770 -9.45 38.57 -7.46
N TYR A 771 -8.15 38.30 -7.35
CA TYR A 771 -7.10 39.28 -7.58
C TYR A 771 -6.35 38.93 -8.87
N ASP A 772 -6.08 39.93 -9.71
CA ASP A 772 -5.16 39.76 -10.83
C ASP A 772 -3.69 39.72 -10.36
N LYS A 773 -2.75 39.52 -11.30
CA LYS A 773 -1.31 39.48 -11.04
C LYS A 773 -0.77 40.76 -10.40
N ASP A 774 -1.44 41.89 -10.62
CA ASP A 774 -1.04 43.21 -10.15
C ASP A 774 -1.67 43.55 -8.79
N GLY A 775 -2.45 42.62 -8.21
CA GLY A 775 -3.12 42.79 -6.92
C GLY A 775 -4.41 43.60 -6.98
N LYS A 776 -4.95 43.86 -8.18
CA LYS A 776 -6.24 44.54 -8.34
C LYS A 776 -7.37 43.55 -8.17
N ALA A 777 -8.34 43.91 -7.34
CA ALA A 777 -9.55 43.11 -7.14
C ALA A 777 -10.44 43.17 -8.40
N GLY A 778 -10.97 42.00 -8.78
CA GLY A 778 -11.97 41.83 -9.82
C GLY A 778 -13.09 40.92 -9.33
N THR A 779 -14.26 41.05 -9.94
CA THR A 779 -15.44 40.23 -9.63
C THR A 779 -16.04 39.74 -10.93
N TRP A 780 -16.42 38.47 -10.95
CA TRP A 780 -17.23 37.89 -11.99
C TRP A 780 -18.62 37.53 -11.43
N GLU A 781 -19.68 37.85 -12.16
CA GLU A 781 -21.06 37.45 -11.85
C GLU A 781 -21.72 36.88 -13.12
N GLY A 782 -22.36 35.73 -12.99
CA GLY A 782 -23.09 35.07 -14.07
C GLY A 782 -23.35 33.61 -13.76
N THR A 783 -23.77 32.86 -14.76
CA THR A 783 -24.04 31.41 -14.68
C THR A 783 -22.84 30.57 -15.14
N ALA A 784 -22.79 29.28 -14.80
CA ALA A 784 -21.70 28.39 -15.22
C ALA A 784 -21.51 28.33 -16.74
N ARG A 785 -22.60 28.41 -17.50
CA ARG A 785 -22.56 28.45 -18.97
C ARG A 785 -22.10 29.80 -19.51
N GLU A 786 -22.48 30.90 -18.88
CA GLU A 786 -21.95 32.22 -19.23
C GLU A 786 -20.45 32.33 -18.93
N PHE A 787 -19.98 31.72 -17.83
CA PHE A 787 -18.55 31.66 -17.50
C PHE A 787 -17.78 30.95 -18.63
N TYR A 788 -18.23 29.75 -19.01
CA TYR A 788 -17.66 29.00 -20.13
C TYR A 788 -17.62 29.83 -21.43
N LYS A 789 -18.75 30.41 -21.84
CA LYS A 789 -18.84 31.21 -23.08
C LYS A 789 -17.96 32.47 -23.05
N SER A 790 -17.85 33.14 -21.91
CA SER A 790 -17.05 34.37 -21.76
C SER A 790 -15.56 34.10 -21.88
N PHE A 791 -15.10 32.97 -21.32
CA PHE A 791 -13.69 32.63 -21.29
C PHE A 791 -13.25 31.68 -22.39
N ALA A 792 -14.18 31.03 -23.11
CA ALA A 792 -13.89 30.27 -24.32
C ALA A 792 -13.02 31.07 -25.29
N ASN A 793 -12.07 30.39 -25.93
CA ASN A 793 -11.27 31.00 -26.96
C ASN A 793 -12.16 31.25 -28.18
N LYS A 794 -12.40 32.53 -28.53
CA LYS A 794 -13.25 32.90 -29.66
C LYS A 794 -12.67 32.46 -31.00
N GLN A 795 -11.34 32.38 -31.10
CA GLN A 795 -10.64 31.95 -32.31
C GLN A 795 -10.56 30.41 -32.41
N TYR A 796 -10.44 29.75 -31.25
CA TYR A 796 -10.29 28.30 -31.16
C TYR A 796 -11.30 27.69 -30.18
N PRO A 797 -12.62 27.73 -30.48
CA PRO A 797 -13.62 27.16 -29.58
C PRO A 797 -13.43 25.65 -29.38
N VAL A 798 -13.73 25.20 -28.17
CA VAL A 798 -13.52 23.81 -27.73
C VAL A 798 -14.41 22.82 -28.50
N SER A 799 -15.63 23.26 -28.85
CA SER A 799 -16.58 22.51 -29.66
C SER A 799 -16.07 22.16 -31.07
N ASP A 800 -15.20 23.01 -31.64
CA ASP A 800 -14.56 22.81 -32.95
C ASP A 800 -13.20 22.08 -32.86
N SER A 801 -12.87 21.56 -31.68
CA SER A 801 -11.72 20.67 -31.52
C SER A 801 -12.16 19.21 -31.66
N PHE A 802 -11.28 18.39 -32.23
CA PHE A 802 -11.52 16.97 -32.46
C PHE A 802 -10.25 16.15 -32.23
N SER A 803 -10.44 14.85 -32.06
CA SER A 803 -9.35 13.92 -31.74
C SER A 803 -8.73 13.36 -33.02
N LEU A 804 -7.45 13.64 -33.23
CA LEU A 804 -6.60 12.86 -34.10
C LEU A 804 -6.04 11.68 -33.31
N ILE A 805 -6.08 10.49 -33.90
CA ILE A 805 -5.48 9.29 -33.30
C ILE A 805 -4.44 8.67 -34.23
N HIS A 806 -3.54 7.91 -33.64
CA HIS A 806 -2.64 7.01 -34.37
C HIS A 806 -2.86 5.57 -33.88
N ASP A 807 -3.76 4.88 -34.57
CA ASP A 807 -4.06 3.47 -34.41
C ASP A 807 -3.59 2.68 -35.64
N PRO A 808 -2.38 2.07 -35.58
CA PRO A 808 -1.81 1.35 -36.71
C PRO A 808 -2.50 0.01 -37.02
N ARG A 809 -3.49 -0.42 -36.22
CA ARG A 809 -4.30 -1.61 -36.54
C ARG A 809 -5.28 -1.36 -37.67
N ASN A 810 -5.63 -0.09 -37.89
CA ASN A 810 -6.74 0.34 -38.71
C ASN A 810 -6.25 1.28 -39.83
N PRO A 811 -6.93 1.32 -41.00
CA PRO A 811 -6.57 2.25 -42.06
C PRO A 811 -6.57 3.72 -41.60
N TYR A 812 -5.57 4.47 -42.06
CA TYR A 812 -5.47 5.92 -41.85
C TYR A 812 -6.47 6.70 -42.71
N SER A 813 -6.63 7.98 -42.39
CA SER A 813 -7.54 8.94 -43.04
C SER A 813 -9.00 8.47 -43.05
N LYS A 814 -9.41 7.82 -41.95
CA LYS A 814 -10.79 7.37 -41.71
C LYS A 814 -11.29 7.82 -40.35
N LEU A 815 -12.61 7.99 -40.26
CA LEU A 815 -13.32 8.34 -39.03
C LEU A 815 -13.74 7.06 -38.29
N TYR A 816 -13.45 7.01 -37.00
CA TYR A 816 -13.78 5.91 -36.10
C TYR A 816 -14.59 6.40 -34.90
N THR A 817 -15.38 5.48 -34.34
CA THR A 817 -16.10 5.66 -33.08
C THR A 817 -16.08 4.34 -32.32
N VAL A 818 -16.07 4.38 -30.99
CA VAL A 818 -16.18 3.19 -30.14
C VAL A 818 -17.63 3.03 -29.72
N ASP A 819 -18.23 1.88 -30.01
CA ASP A 819 -19.64 1.65 -29.71
C ASP A 819 -19.91 1.78 -28.20
N LYS A 820 -21.03 2.44 -27.86
CA LYS A 820 -21.48 2.67 -26.48
C LYS A 820 -20.50 3.44 -25.57
N LEU A 821 -19.40 4.00 -26.10
CA LEU A 821 -18.53 4.88 -25.33
C LEU A 821 -19.15 6.28 -25.26
N GLY A 822 -19.60 6.69 -24.08
CA GLY A 822 -20.20 8.00 -23.87
C GLY A 822 -20.56 8.29 -22.41
N ASN A 823 -21.00 9.52 -22.14
CA ASN A 823 -21.48 9.94 -20.83
C ASN A 823 -22.89 10.54 -20.88
N VAL A 824 -23.16 11.49 -21.79
CA VAL A 824 -24.47 12.13 -21.93
C VAL A 824 -25.32 11.38 -22.95
N TRP A 825 -26.52 10.95 -22.55
CA TRP A 825 -27.46 10.29 -23.47
C TRP A 825 -27.88 11.24 -24.59
N SER A 826 -27.82 10.78 -25.84
CA SER A 826 -27.99 11.62 -27.04
C SER A 826 -26.96 12.76 -27.19
N GLY A 827 -25.86 12.73 -26.42
CA GLY A 827 -24.74 13.63 -26.60
C GLY A 827 -23.93 13.33 -27.87
N ARG A 828 -22.92 14.15 -28.14
CA ARG A 828 -21.96 13.92 -29.22
C ARG A 828 -21.26 12.56 -29.00
N PRO A 829 -21.19 11.70 -30.03
CA PRO A 829 -20.44 10.46 -29.95
C PRO A 829 -18.94 10.75 -29.88
N VAL A 830 -18.17 9.82 -29.30
CA VAL A 830 -16.71 9.91 -29.32
C VAL A 830 -16.22 9.62 -30.74
N LEU A 831 -15.51 10.57 -31.33
CA LEU A 831 -15.07 10.52 -32.72
C LEU A 831 -13.55 10.67 -32.81
N TYR A 832 -12.94 9.82 -33.63
CA TYR A 832 -11.50 9.79 -33.85
C TYR A 832 -11.19 9.80 -35.34
N VAL A 833 -10.35 10.73 -35.80
CA VAL A 833 -9.77 10.64 -37.14
C VAL A 833 -8.42 9.93 -37.02
N ASN A 834 -8.33 8.72 -37.56
CA ASN A 834 -7.08 7.98 -37.58
C ASN A 834 -6.14 8.54 -38.65
N THR A 835 -4.86 8.73 -38.33
CA THR A 835 -3.87 9.31 -39.23
C THR A 835 -2.46 8.82 -38.88
N GLU A 836 -1.51 9.08 -39.77
CA GLU A 836 -0.08 8.88 -39.53
C GLU A 836 0.46 9.74 -38.37
N ILE A 837 1.49 9.24 -37.70
CA ILE A 837 2.03 9.84 -36.47
C ILE A 837 2.63 11.23 -36.70
N GLU A 838 3.23 11.47 -37.87
CA GLU A 838 3.83 12.76 -38.21
C GLU A 838 2.76 13.87 -38.26
N ASN A 839 1.52 13.56 -38.68
CA ASN A 839 0.42 14.54 -38.66
C ASN A 839 0.04 14.96 -37.23
N LEU A 840 0.14 14.06 -36.25
CA LEU A 840 -0.07 14.40 -34.83
C LEU A 840 1.04 15.34 -34.33
N LYS A 841 2.31 15.01 -34.65
CA LYS A 841 3.48 15.81 -34.26
C LYS A 841 3.40 17.23 -34.85
N ASP A 842 3.08 17.34 -36.13
CA ASP A 842 2.94 18.63 -36.82
C ASP A 842 1.79 19.46 -36.25
N ALA A 843 0.66 18.81 -35.92
CA ALA A 843 -0.48 19.48 -35.28
C ALA A 843 -0.08 20.06 -33.91
N ILE A 844 0.70 19.33 -33.10
CA ILE A 844 1.20 19.83 -31.80
C ILE A 844 2.07 21.07 -31.99
N VAL A 845 3.04 21.02 -32.92
CA VAL A 845 3.94 22.15 -33.18
C VAL A 845 3.15 23.38 -33.63
N LYS A 846 2.15 23.20 -34.51
CA LYS A 846 1.28 24.30 -34.96
C LYS A 846 0.44 24.88 -33.82
N MET A 847 -0.14 24.04 -32.98
CA MET A 847 -0.92 24.46 -31.81
C MET A 847 -0.07 25.26 -30.82
N LEU A 848 1.13 24.78 -30.48
CA LEU A 848 2.05 25.47 -29.57
C LEU A 848 2.53 26.81 -30.14
N LYS A 849 2.86 26.87 -31.44
CA LYS A 849 3.20 28.14 -32.13
C LYS A 849 2.01 29.11 -32.18
N ALA A 850 0.78 28.61 -32.17
CA ALA A 850 -0.44 29.40 -32.03
C ALA A 850 -0.79 29.74 -30.56
N GLY A 851 0.10 29.41 -29.61
CA GLY A 851 -0.08 29.67 -28.18
C GLY A 851 -1.21 28.84 -27.55
N GLN A 852 -1.51 27.65 -28.09
CA GLN A 852 -2.52 26.75 -27.55
C GLN A 852 -1.88 25.54 -26.87
N PRO A 853 -2.18 25.27 -25.58
CA PRO A 853 -1.84 23.99 -24.94
C PRO A 853 -2.57 22.83 -25.63
N VAL A 854 -1.96 21.65 -25.61
CA VAL A 854 -2.48 20.49 -26.36
C VAL A 854 -2.83 19.34 -25.43
N PHE A 855 -4.10 18.93 -25.42
CA PHE A 855 -4.54 17.71 -24.75
C PHE A 855 -4.06 16.49 -25.55
N PHE A 856 -3.55 15.47 -24.87
CA PHE A 856 -3.21 14.19 -25.49
C PHE A 856 -3.51 13.00 -24.56
N GLY A 857 -3.76 11.85 -25.18
CA GLY A 857 -4.01 10.56 -24.53
C GLY A 857 -2.90 9.56 -24.85
N CYS A 858 -2.43 8.84 -23.84
CA CYS A 858 -1.26 7.95 -23.94
C CYS A 858 -1.36 6.76 -22.98
N ASP A 859 -0.39 5.83 -23.09
CA ASP A 859 -0.13 4.81 -22.08
C ASP A 859 1.00 5.25 -21.14
N VAL A 860 0.65 6.04 -20.12
CA VAL A 860 1.65 6.65 -19.21
C VAL A 860 2.41 5.63 -18.36
N GLY A 861 1.91 4.39 -18.25
CA GLY A 861 2.54 3.34 -17.43
C GLY A 861 3.74 2.66 -18.09
N LYS A 862 3.93 2.88 -19.40
CA LYS A 862 4.99 2.28 -20.21
C LYS A 862 6.20 3.20 -20.26
N PHE A 863 7.38 2.67 -19.93
CA PHE A 863 8.65 3.37 -20.12
C PHE A 863 8.65 4.81 -19.58
N SER A 864 8.11 4.99 -18.39
CA SER A 864 7.84 6.28 -17.75
C SER A 864 8.17 6.19 -16.27
N GLU A 865 8.91 7.17 -15.74
CA GLU A 865 9.28 7.24 -14.33
C GLU A 865 8.81 8.54 -13.66
N ASN A 866 8.09 8.37 -12.56
CA ASN A 866 7.36 9.43 -11.88
C ASN A 866 8.24 10.42 -11.12
N GLN A 867 9.32 9.95 -10.49
CA GLN A 867 10.15 10.81 -9.65
C GLN A 867 10.99 11.78 -10.48
N SER A 868 11.59 11.29 -11.57
CA SER A 868 12.36 12.12 -12.49
C SER A 868 11.51 12.85 -13.52
N GLY A 869 10.31 12.33 -13.81
CA GLY A 869 9.42 12.90 -14.80
C GLY A 869 9.85 12.59 -16.22
N ILE A 870 10.46 11.44 -16.48
CA ILE A 870 11.01 11.08 -17.80
C ILE A 870 10.15 10.00 -18.45
N MET A 871 9.82 10.21 -19.73
CA MET A 871 9.16 9.25 -20.61
C MET A 871 10.06 8.99 -21.83
N ASP A 872 10.81 7.89 -21.79
CA ASP A 872 11.75 7.46 -22.84
C ASP A 872 11.70 5.94 -23.02
N THR A 873 11.59 5.45 -24.26
CA THR A 873 11.65 4.01 -24.58
C THR A 873 12.95 3.36 -24.12
N ASP A 874 14.04 4.12 -24.03
CA ASP A 874 15.34 3.62 -23.58
C ASP A 874 15.54 3.78 -22.06
N LEU A 875 14.49 4.15 -21.30
CA LEU A 875 14.57 4.43 -19.86
C LEU A 875 14.95 3.21 -19.01
N TYR A 876 14.56 2.01 -19.44
CA TYR A 876 14.81 0.76 -18.72
C TYR A 876 15.67 -0.21 -19.53
N GLY A 877 16.64 -0.86 -18.87
CA GLY A 877 17.56 -1.83 -19.47
C GLY A 877 17.04 -3.27 -19.50
N TYR A 878 15.76 -3.54 -19.79
CA TYR A 878 15.17 -4.88 -19.70
C TYR A 878 15.85 -5.91 -20.63
N GLU A 879 15.99 -5.60 -21.92
CA GLU A 879 16.58 -6.51 -22.91
C GLU A 879 18.01 -6.88 -22.52
N ASN A 880 18.79 -5.88 -22.10
CA ASN A 880 20.14 -6.05 -21.61
C ASN A 880 20.22 -6.78 -20.27
N ALA A 881 19.16 -6.87 -19.47
CA ALA A 881 19.19 -7.56 -18.19
C ALA A 881 18.84 -9.05 -18.33
N PHE A 882 17.89 -9.39 -19.22
CA PHE A 882 17.34 -10.75 -19.32
C PHE A 882 17.69 -11.49 -20.61
N ASP A 883 18.39 -10.84 -21.54
CA ASP A 883 18.65 -11.43 -22.87
C ASP A 883 17.36 -11.77 -23.64
N ILE A 884 16.37 -10.89 -23.48
CA ILE A 884 15.08 -10.95 -24.16
C ILE A 884 14.93 -9.76 -25.11
N SER A 885 13.94 -9.82 -25.99
CA SER A 885 13.49 -8.65 -26.74
C SER A 885 12.03 -8.32 -26.45
N LEU A 886 11.74 -7.02 -26.33
CA LEU A 886 10.39 -6.48 -26.18
C LEU A 886 9.94 -5.88 -27.52
N SER A 887 9.83 -6.73 -28.55
CA SER A 887 9.72 -6.33 -29.96
C SER A 887 8.30 -6.17 -30.51
N LEU A 888 7.26 -6.30 -29.68
CA LEU A 888 5.87 -6.11 -30.12
C LEU A 888 5.73 -4.73 -30.77
N THR A 889 5.16 -4.67 -31.97
CA THR A 889 4.82 -3.41 -32.63
C THR A 889 3.67 -2.71 -31.91
N LYS A 890 3.48 -1.40 -32.17
CA LYS A 890 2.36 -0.64 -31.60
C LYS A 890 0.99 -1.24 -31.94
N ALA A 891 0.84 -1.82 -33.13
CA ALA A 891 -0.39 -2.50 -33.56
C ALA A 891 -0.63 -3.78 -32.75
N GLU A 892 0.41 -4.63 -32.62
CA GLU A 892 0.32 -5.88 -31.86
C GLU A 892 0.06 -5.64 -30.37
N ARG A 893 0.68 -4.61 -29.78
CA ARG A 893 0.42 -4.23 -28.38
C ARG A 893 -1.04 -3.85 -28.16
N LEU A 894 -1.66 -3.11 -29.08
CA LEU A 894 -3.08 -2.79 -29.02
C LEU A 894 -3.97 -4.04 -29.26
N GLN A 895 -3.62 -4.90 -30.22
CA GLN A 895 -4.41 -6.11 -30.53
C GLN A 895 -4.40 -7.13 -29.38
N THR A 896 -3.29 -7.23 -28.65
CA THR A 896 -3.09 -8.16 -27.53
C THR A 896 -3.42 -7.56 -26.17
N MET A 897 -3.89 -6.30 -26.12
CA MET A 897 -4.17 -5.55 -24.89
C MET A 897 -2.94 -5.36 -23.98
N GLU A 898 -1.73 -5.43 -24.53
CA GLU A 898 -0.50 -5.12 -23.80
C GLU A 898 -0.40 -3.61 -23.52
N SER A 899 -0.95 -2.77 -24.42
CA SER A 899 -1.01 -1.32 -24.27
C SER A 899 -2.36 -0.76 -24.73
N ALA A 900 -2.77 0.35 -24.11
CA ALA A 900 -4.02 1.05 -24.39
C ALA A 900 -3.92 2.52 -23.96
N MET A 901 -4.91 3.34 -24.32
CA MET A 901 -5.02 4.69 -23.76
C MET A 901 -5.40 4.60 -22.27
N THR A 902 -4.48 5.00 -21.38
CA THR A 902 -4.69 4.90 -19.92
C THR A 902 -4.71 6.26 -19.23
N HIS A 903 -4.12 7.31 -19.79
CA HIS A 903 -4.01 8.59 -19.10
C HIS A 903 -3.96 9.78 -20.06
N ALA A 904 -4.53 10.90 -19.62
CA ALA A 904 -4.55 12.16 -20.36
C ALA A 904 -3.68 13.23 -19.68
N MET A 905 -2.92 13.99 -20.48
CA MET A 905 -2.05 15.06 -20.01
C MET A 905 -2.05 16.23 -21.00
N VAL A 906 -1.26 17.28 -20.71
CA VAL A 906 -1.17 18.47 -21.56
C VAL A 906 0.26 18.69 -22.04
N ILE A 907 0.46 18.80 -23.35
CA ILE A 907 1.73 19.28 -23.91
C ILE A 907 1.71 20.81 -23.86
N SER A 908 2.70 21.39 -23.19
CA SER A 908 2.87 22.83 -22.98
C SER A 908 4.13 23.41 -23.65
N GLY A 909 4.93 22.55 -24.27
CA GLY A 909 6.14 22.94 -24.98
C GLY A 909 6.75 21.80 -25.78
N VAL A 910 7.65 22.14 -26.70
CA VAL A 910 8.39 21.21 -27.55
C VAL A 910 9.80 21.74 -27.78
N HIS A 911 10.76 20.84 -27.87
CA HIS A 911 12.11 21.13 -28.31
C HIS A 911 12.26 20.68 -29.76
N LEU A 912 12.42 21.63 -30.67
CA LEU A 912 12.67 21.36 -32.09
C LEU A 912 14.18 21.30 -32.36
N ASP A 913 14.62 20.32 -33.14
CA ASP A 913 16.00 20.26 -33.61
C ASP A 913 16.28 21.47 -34.52
N PRO A 914 17.35 22.26 -34.28
CA PRO A 914 17.62 23.47 -35.07
C PRO A 914 17.91 23.23 -36.56
N LYS A 915 18.34 22.03 -36.95
CA LYS A 915 18.68 21.69 -38.34
C LYS A 915 17.49 21.15 -39.11
N THR A 916 16.67 20.33 -38.48
CA THR A 916 15.55 19.63 -39.14
C THR A 916 14.19 20.27 -38.85
N SER A 917 14.10 21.14 -37.83
CA SER A 917 12.85 21.68 -37.28
C SER A 917 11.85 20.61 -36.80
N LYS A 918 12.29 19.35 -36.66
CA LYS A 918 11.46 18.25 -36.14
C LYS A 918 11.48 18.20 -34.61
N PRO A 919 10.40 17.74 -33.96
CA PRO A 919 10.38 17.50 -32.52
C PRO A 919 11.44 16.49 -32.08
N VAL A 920 12.07 16.76 -30.93
CA VAL A 920 13.01 15.84 -30.27
C VAL A 920 12.44 15.37 -28.93
N ARG A 921 11.79 16.29 -28.21
CA ARG A 921 11.13 16.03 -26.92
C ARG A 921 10.06 17.06 -26.63
N TYR A 922 9.11 16.70 -25.78
CA TYR A 922 7.95 17.48 -25.41
C TYR A 922 7.93 17.76 -23.91
N LYS A 923 7.41 18.92 -23.55
CA LYS A 923 7.15 19.30 -22.17
C LYS A 923 5.71 18.99 -21.83
N VAL A 924 5.51 18.14 -20.84
CA VAL A 924 4.21 17.61 -20.46
C VAL A 924 3.84 18.12 -19.07
N GLU A 925 2.70 18.79 -18.95
CA GLU A 925 2.08 19.13 -17.68
C GLU A 925 1.18 17.96 -17.25
N ASN A 926 1.44 17.41 -16.05
CA ASN A 926 0.66 16.33 -15.48
C ASN A 926 -0.23 16.83 -14.32
N SER A 927 -1.16 16.00 -13.87
CA SER A 927 -2.13 16.29 -12.81
C SER A 927 -1.91 15.45 -11.55
N TRP A 928 -0.64 15.22 -11.16
CA TRP A 928 -0.26 14.48 -9.94
C TRP A 928 0.40 15.36 -8.86
N GLY A 929 0.27 16.68 -8.99
CA GLY A 929 0.85 17.67 -8.10
C GLY A 929 2.35 17.89 -8.32
N GLU A 930 2.89 18.87 -7.60
CA GLU A 930 4.25 19.38 -7.80
C GLU A 930 5.36 18.39 -7.39
N THR A 931 5.03 17.36 -6.62
CA THR A 931 6.01 16.35 -6.18
C THR A 931 6.32 15.29 -7.23
N SER A 932 5.54 15.23 -8.30
CA SER A 932 5.73 14.28 -9.40
C SER A 932 6.50 14.98 -10.54
N GLY A 933 7.51 14.32 -11.09
CA GLY A 933 8.41 14.87 -12.09
C GLY A 933 9.15 16.12 -11.63
N ASP A 934 9.55 16.96 -12.57
CA ASP A 934 10.13 18.28 -12.29
C ASP A 934 9.00 19.28 -12.03
N LYS A 935 8.62 19.42 -10.75
CA LYS A 935 7.58 20.35 -10.29
C LYS A 935 6.26 20.14 -11.02
N GLY A 936 5.83 18.89 -11.20
CA GLY A 936 4.60 18.53 -11.91
C GLY A 936 4.73 18.35 -13.42
N TYR A 937 5.91 18.62 -13.98
CA TYR A 937 6.17 18.51 -15.41
C TYR A 937 7.04 17.29 -15.73
N PHE A 938 6.79 16.73 -16.90
CA PHE A 938 7.50 15.59 -17.45
C PHE A 938 8.17 15.99 -18.77
N VAL A 939 9.26 15.32 -19.11
CA VAL A 939 9.89 15.33 -20.43
C VAL A 939 9.56 14.03 -21.15
N MET A 940 9.08 14.15 -22.38
CA MET A 940 8.69 13.02 -23.21
C MET A 940 9.51 13.03 -24.49
N THR A 941 10.24 11.97 -24.79
CA THR A 941 11.01 11.88 -26.04
C THR A 941 10.08 11.68 -27.25
N ASP A 942 10.53 12.09 -28.43
CA ASP A 942 9.77 11.87 -29.67
C ASP A 942 9.54 10.38 -29.96
N ARG A 943 10.51 9.53 -29.64
CA ARG A 943 10.38 8.07 -29.77
C ARG A 943 9.32 7.50 -28.82
N TRP A 944 9.26 7.98 -27.57
CA TRP A 944 8.19 7.59 -26.65
C TRP A 944 6.82 8.04 -27.16
N PHE A 945 6.74 9.27 -27.68
CA PHE A 945 5.52 9.79 -28.31
C PHE A 945 5.02 8.85 -29.42
N GLU A 946 5.90 8.44 -30.34
CA GLU A 946 5.53 7.52 -31.41
C GLU A 946 4.98 6.18 -30.90
N GLN A 947 5.54 5.65 -29.82
CA GLN A 947 5.21 4.32 -29.34
C GLN A 947 3.97 4.28 -28.44
N PHE A 948 3.76 5.31 -27.60
CA PHE A 948 2.80 5.26 -26.49
C PHE A 948 1.82 6.44 -26.44
N VAL A 949 1.93 7.44 -27.32
CA VAL A 949 0.86 8.43 -27.51
C VAL A 949 -0.09 7.95 -28.61
N TYR A 950 -1.39 7.96 -28.30
CA TYR A 950 -2.42 7.44 -29.20
C TYR A 950 -3.36 8.53 -29.71
N GLN A 951 -3.56 9.61 -28.94
CA GLN A 951 -4.53 10.64 -29.23
C GLN A 951 -3.94 12.03 -29.00
N VAL A 952 -4.24 12.96 -29.90
CA VAL A 952 -3.99 14.39 -29.75
C VAL A 952 -5.25 15.14 -30.15
N VAL A 953 -5.65 16.11 -29.34
CA VAL A 953 -6.78 16.98 -29.67
C VAL A 953 -6.28 18.24 -30.35
N VAL A 954 -6.87 18.52 -31.51
CA VAL A 954 -6.50 19.67 -32.34
C VAL A 954 -7.75 20.46 -32.74
N HIS A 955 -7.58 21.77 -32.87
CA HIS A 955 -8.63 22.62 -33.42
C HIS A 955 -8.68 22.52 -34.95
N LYS A 956 -9.89 22.47 -35.55
CA LYS A 956 -10.08 22.39 -37.01
C LYS A 956 -9.23 23.39 -37.82
N ALA A 957 -9.14 24.63 -37.36
CA ALA A 957 -8.36 25.69 -38.03
C ALA A 957 -6.85 25.43 -38.09
N LEU A 958 -6.31 24.56 -37.23
CA LEU A 958 -4.89 24.24 -37.12
C LEU A 958 -4.55 22.81 -37.59
N ALA A 959 -5.58 22.00 -37.86
CA ALA A 959 -5.46 20.65 -38.39
C ALA A 959 -5.26 20.64 -39.93
N PRO A 960 -4.68 19.57 -40.49
CA PRO A 960 -4.67 19.34 -41.94
C PRO A 960 -6.10 19.35 -42.52
N LYS A 961 -6.31 20.06 -43.65
CA LYS A 961 -7.65 20.30 -44.23
C LYS A 961 -8.33 19.02 -44.69
N ASP A 962 -7.57 18.05 -45.17
CA ASP A 962 -8.01 16.72 -45.56
C ASP A 962 -8.55 15.93 -44.36
N LEU A 963 -7.85 15.96 -43.22
CA LEU A 963 -8.32 15.30 -42.00
C LEU A 963 -9.57 15.97 -41.41
N VAL A 964 -9.70 17.30 -41.54
CA VAL A 964 -10.94 18.01 -41.18
C VAL A 964 -12.12 17.52 -42.03
N LYS A 965 -11.92 17.30 -43.33
CA LYS A 965 -12.97 16.73 -44.20
C LYS A 965 -13.38 15.32 -43.78
N VAL A 966 -12.42 14.50 -43.33
CA VAL A 966 -12.72 13.16 -42.78
C VAL A 966 -13.56 13.28 -41.51
N PHE A 967 -13.21 14.21 -40.61
CA PHE A 967 -13.98 14.46 -39.39
C PHE A 967 -15.41 14.94 -39.66
N GLU A 968 -15.60 15.78 -40.67
CA GLU A 968 -16.90 16.35 -41.06
C GLU A 968 -17.72 15.43 -41.97
N GLY A 969 -17.17 14.28 -42.37
CA GLY A 969 -17.87 13.28 -43.17
C GLY A 969 -18.85 12.43 -42.36
N ASP A 970 -19.81 11.81 -43.06
CA ASP A 970 -20.85 10.98 -42.43
C ASP A 970 -20.42 9.51 -42.23
N GLU A 971 -19.45 9.02 -43.00
CA GLU A 971 -18.99 7.63 -42.94
C GLU A 971 -18.03 7.41 -41.77
N LYS A 972 -18.46 6.61 -40.78
CA LYS A 972 -17.64 6.23 -39.63
C LYS A 972 -17.59 4.73 -39.43
N THR A 973 -16.42 4.22 -39.09
CA THR A 973 -16.22 2.82 -38.71
C THR A 973 -16.48 2.68 -37.21
N VAL A 974 -17.31 1.70 -36.84
CA VAL A 974 -17.68 1.45 -35.43
C VAL A 974 -16.81 0.32 -34.88
N LEU A 975 -16.02 0.64 -33.86
CA LEU A 975 -15.21 -0.30 -33.08
C LEU A 975 -16.03 -0.89 -31.94
N PRO A 976 -15.72 -2.11 -31.46
CA PRO A 976 -16.46 -2.74 -30.37
C PRO A 976 -16.31 -1.96 -29.05
N PRO A 977 -17.25 -2.06 -28.10
CA PRO A 977 -17.22 -1.28 -26.85
C PRO A 977 -15.96 -1.45 -25.98
N TRP A 978 -15.32 -2.61 -26.07
CA TRP A 978 -14.11 -2.96 -25.33
C TRP A 978 -12.81 -2.68 -26.11
N ASP A 979 -12.86 -1.91 -27.19
CA ASP A 979 -11.65 -1.55 -27.93
C ASP A 979 -10.67 -0.74 -27.05
N PRO A 980 -9.34 -0.99 -27.12
CA PRO A 980 -8.33 -0.28 -26.33
C PRO A 980 -8.22 1.22 -26.64
N MET A 981 -8.82 1.70 -27.74
CA MET A 981 -8.98 3.13 -28.03
C MET A 981 -10.17 3.74 -27.24
N GLY A 982 -10.31 3.34 -25.98
CA GLY A 982 -11.43 3.65 -25.09
C GLY A 982 -11.22 4.87 -24.19
N SER A 983 -11.74 4.82 -22.96
CA SER A 983 -11.66 5.92 -21.99
C SER A 983 -10.26 6.11 -21.41
N LEU A 984 -9.90 7.36 -21.11
CA LEU A 984 -8.65 7.72 -20.43
C LEU A 984 -8.86 7.75 -18.91
N ALA A 985 -8.49 6.66 -18.21
CA ALA A 985 -8.13 6.52 -16.78
C ALA A 985 -8.37 5.11 -16.24
#